data_AF-A0A4Q7BIW4-F1
#
_entry.id   AF-A0A4Q7BIW4-F1
#
_cell.length_a   1.000
_cell.length_b   1.000
_cell.length_c   1.000
_cell.angle_alpha   90.00
_cell.angle_beta   90.00
_cell.angle_gamma   90.00
#
_symmetry.space_group_name_H-M   'P 1'
#
loop_
_entity.id
_entity.type
_entity.pdbx_description
1 polymer ?
#
loop_
_entity_poly.entity_id
_entity_poly.type
_entity_poly.pdbx_seq_one_letter_code
_entity_poly.pdbx_strand_id
1 'polypeptide(L)'
;MALSSSNQRLYHEDIEDALLNIAEVLWKENCRTLEFRQARRIANDIVDWGSSLIKSLESEGVLLRYRSQSGRQEIGFTYDLMAGFKIAEYLLKGDFNSWIMQNSNKIQYNQSHSNTLAYDVFNSLVGLYPKSNSRKQFWQLLDGDYREQALLKTTQEQAALINRETIEQFQTYLLSSEKFASKAFAKLKTTRSAYAYPFDANFLDKSLRNMSNTYRDLTWSEWIRKNSRELKNDLEVLEKRWSEIQIGSNEKGRAIWVQWLLTTNHRDLRDQATKVLSIYAKKDPKTFFEMAINSLDITDPYVPERTFAAAYGAILSADFTDGKEINSNVCNFAIRIIESCFLPNARHFTTHTILREYFLGIINHALTVDQNFVSQEYLNYCQKPYKHLPNLFESLPDVSEERIIEVKKVALRMDFNNYTIGRLTTNRANYDDSHPDYIQTRRTILKRMIQLGYEPEKFQEIDRGIGSSSYYDRDVKIDRYGKKYSWIAFYEMYGWKADRELLDDWRSNERCSDVSIDPTFPNVTNSWNPALTDIFTDAPNDIGEWIVNGPTPNYLDLLETQQFTQTDSWILLNGFLEEGSKADYREIFTFMRGFFISNEHISTISDFILNEDDISGITLPQIPENHYKYAGEMVLGNTFLKLNYNVSSRMNFDSWDESSFLIEVPVQSYSWESYHSTLNQAGGIDFPTPELCERLGLKYHNGDPDLYDPDGVASIFRTFKSDNDILQGNLSYLRKDLFQKYLAETEQTFMWVLWGERRQNYNGGVEVYEYFRTNQYRHKQVYIWKNDQIVRLD
;
A
#
# COMPACT_ATOMS: atom_id res chain seq x y z
N MET A 1 -63.09 8.42 1.28
CA MET A 1 -62.89 8.92 -0.09
C MET A 1 -64.10 9.74 -0.50
N ALA A 2 -64.05 11.07 -0.31
CA ALA A 2 -64.87 11.98 -1.08
C ALA A 2 -63.98 12.42 -2.26
N LEU A 3 -64.31 11.99 -3.47
CA LEU A 3 -63.66 12.50 -4.68
C LEU A 3 -64.02 13.98 -4.80
N SER A 4 -63.01 14.86 -4.94
CA SER A 4 -63.24 16.28 -5.16
C SER A 4 -64.14 16.49 -6.38
N SER A 5 -64.97 17.54 -6.34
CA SER A 5 -65.85 17.89 -7.46
C SER A 5 -65.02 18.11 -8.73
N SER A 6 -65.56 17.75 -9.89
CA SER A 6 -64.87 17.86 -11.20
C SER A 6 -64.41 19.28 -11.54
N ASN A 7 -64.88 20.30 -10.83
CA ASN A 7 -64.55 21.72 -11.01
C ASN A 7 -63.41 22.21 -10.09
N GLN A 8 -62.74 21.32 -9.33
CA GLN A 8 -61.60 21.63 -8.45
C GLN A 8 -60.43 20.67 -8.72
N ARG A 9 -60.09 20.43 -9.99
CA ARG A 9 -58.89 19.68 -10.36
C ARG A 9 -57.75 20.65 -10.60
N LEU A 10 -56.64 20.49 -9.87
CA LEU A 10 -55.41 21.21 -10.15
C LEU A 10 -54.73 20.51 -11.32
N TYR A 11 -54.53 21.22 -12.43
CA TYR A 11 -53.76 20.71 -13.54
C TYR A 11 -52.28 20.97 -13.31
N HIS A 12 -51.44 20.13 -13.92
CA HIS A 12 -49.99 20.29 -13.84
C HIS A 12 -49.53 21.68 -14.33
N GLU A 13 -50.12 22.15 -15.43
CA GLU A 13 -49.81 23.47 -16.02
C GLU A 13 -50.12 24.62 -15.05
N ASP A 14 -51.25 24.58 -14.35
CA ASP A 14 -51.63 25.62 -13.37
C ASP A 14 -50.63 25.70 -12.20
N ILE A 15 -50.15 24.54 -11.74
CA ILE A 15 -49.15 24.45 -10.68
C ILE A 15 -47.83 25.04 -11.17
N GLU A 16 -47.40 24.66 -12.37
CA GLU A 16 -46.16 25.12 -12.97
C GLU A 16 -46.15 26.64 -13.20
N ASP A 17 -47.22 27.20 -13.76
CA ASP A 17 -47.33 28.64 -13.98
C ASP A 17 -47.38 29.41 -12.66
N ALA A 18 -48.04 28.88 -11.62
CA ALA A 18 -48.07 29.53 -10.31
C ALA A 18 -46.68 29.59 -9.68
N LEU A 19 -45.93 28.48 -9.73
CA LEU A 19 -44.56 28.43 -9.20
C LEU A 19 -43.61 29.34 -10.00
N LEU A 20 -43.76 29.42 -11.32
CA LEU A 20 -42.95 30.29 -12.17
C LEU A 20 -43.24 31.78 -11.95
N ASN A 21 -44.51 32.16 -11.81
CA ASN A 21 -44.87 33.54 -11.51
C ASN A 21 -44.43 33.97 -10.11
N ILE A 22 -44.44 33.04 -9.13
CA ILE A 22 -43.82 33.27 -7.83
C ILE A 22 -42.30 33.48 -7.99
N ALA A 23 -41.63 32.62 -8.74
CA ALA A 23 -40.19 32.72 -8.99
C ALA A 23 -39.79 34.03 -9.69
N GLU A 24 -40.60 34.49 -10.66
CA GLU A 24 -40.44 35.78 -11.32
C GLU A 24 -40.43 36.94 -10.31
N VAL A 25 -41.38 36.95 -9.38
CA VAL A 25 -41.48 38.00 -8.35
C VAL A 25 -40.27 37.96 -7.43
N LEU A 26 -39.90 36.77 -6.92
CA LEU A 26 -38.72 36.62 -6.05
C LEU A 26 -37.44 37.13 -6.73
N TRP A 27 -37.27 36.83 -8.02
CA TRP A 27 -36.11 37.28 -8.79
C TRP A 27 -36.11 38.80 -9.00
N LYS A 28 -37.23 39.38 -9.44
CA LYS A 28 -37.32 40.82 -9.75
C LYS A 28 -37.22 41.70 -8.51
N GLU A 29 -37.83 41.28 -7.40
CA GLU A 29 -37.82 42.01 -6.13
C GLU A 29 -36.57 41.71 -5.28
N ASN A 30 -35.70 40.79 -5.73
CA ASN A 30 -34.49 40.37 -5.03
C ASN A 30 -34.76 39.88 -3.60
N CYS A 31 -35.81 39.08 -3.42
CA CYS A 31 -36.26 38.57 -2.13
C CYS A 31 -36.31 37.03 -2.11
N ARG A 32 -36.30 36.44 -0.91
CA ARG A 32 -36.46 34.98 -0.70
C ARG A 32 -37.90 34.57 -0.45
N THR A 33 -38.71 35.54 -0.07
CA THR A 33 -40.10 35.38 0.34
C THR A 33 -40.91 36.54 -0.22
N LEU A 34 -42.19 36.32 -0.47
CA LEU A 34 -43.15 37.36 -0.87
C LEU A 34 -44.36 37.38 0.07
N GLU A 35 -45.15 38.45 0.05
CA GLU A 35 -46.32 38.55 0.91
C GLU A 35 -47.33 37.44 0.58
N PHE A 36 -47.87 36.77 1.60
CA PHE A 36 -48.83 35.68 1.42
C PHE A 36 -50.09 36.10 0.63
N ARG A 37 -50.50 37.37 0.74
CA ARG A 37 -51.61 37.92 -0.06
C ARG A 37 -51.23 38.07 -1.54
N GLN A 38 -50.00 38.46 -1.83
CA GLN A 38 -49.48 38.58 -3.19
C GLN A 38 -49.40 37.20 -3.85
N ALA A 39 -48.86 36.19 -3.16
CA ALA A 39 -48.81 34.82 -3.68
C ALA A 39 -50.19 34.25 -4.03
N ARG A 40 -51.22 34.52 -3.20
CA ARG A 40 -52.61 34.14 -3.52
C ARG A 40 -53.18 34.87 -4.72
N ARG A 41 -52.83 36.14 -4.93
CA ARG A 41 -53.25 36.89 -6.13
C ARG A 41 -52.64 36.26 -7.38
N ILE A 42 -51.33 36.02 -7.36
CA ILE A 42 -50.62 35.34 -8.47
C ILE A 42 -51.31 34.02 -8.84
N ALA A 43 -51.63 33.17 -7.86
CA ALA A 43 -52.30 31.90 -8.13
C ALA A 43 -53.75 32.08 -8.60
N ASN A 44 -54.48 33.07 -8.09
CA ASN A 44 -55.86 33.36 -8.49
C ASN A 44 -55.96 33.91 -9.92
N ASP A 45 -54.90 34.56 -10.41
CA ASP A 45 -54.83 35.05 -11.79
C ASP A 45 -54.67 33.89 -12.81
N ILE A 46 -54.32 32.69 -12.34
CA ILE A 46 -54.14 31.48 -13.15
C ILE A 46 -55.37 30.58 -13.04
N VAL A 47 -55.85 30.35 -11.81
CA VAL A 47 -57.04 29.51 -11.55
C VAL A 47 -57.99 30.20 -10.57
N ASP A 48 -59.30 30.09 -10.81
CA ASP A 48 -60.37 30.72 -10.02
C ASP A 48 -60.33 30.43 -8.51
N TRP A 49 -59.64 29.37 -8.11
CA TRP A 49 -59.50 28.87 -6.75
C TRP A 49 -58.03 28.84 -6.29
N GLY A 50 -57.19 29.72 -6.83
CA GLY A 50 -55.74 29.81 -6.57
C GLY A 50 -55.33 29.96 -5.10
N SER A 51 -56.21 30.50 -4.26
CA SER A 51 -56.02 30.51 -2.80
C SER A 51 -55.98 29.10 -2.19
N SER A 52 -56.67 28.14 -2.79
CA SER A 52 -56.61 26.72 -2.43
C SER A 52 -55.36 26.07 -3.00
N LEU A 53 -54.93 26.44 -4.22
CA LEU A 53 -53.66 25.98 -4.80
C LEU A 53 -52.47 26.33 -3.89
N ILE A 54 -52.36 27.58 -3.42
CA ILE A 54 -51.28 27.98 -2.49
C ILE A 54 -51.31 27.17 -1.19
N LYS A 55 -52.50 26.88 -0.65
CA LYS A 55 -52.63 26.04 0.55
C LYS A 55 -52.22 24.60 0.28
N SER A 56 -52.53 24.06 -0.89
CA SER A 56 -52.10 22.71 -1.29
C SER A 56 -50.57 22.64 -1.45
N LEU A 57 -49.95 23.64 -2.08
CA LEU A 57 -48.49 23.73 -2.17
C LEU A 57 -47.82 23.84 -0.80
N GLU A 58 -48.47 24.51 0.15
CA GLU A 58 -48.03 24.56 1.54
C GLU A 58 -48.19 23.21 2.26
N SER A 59 -49.31 22.51 2.07
CA SER A 59 -49.54 21.20 2.70
C SER A 59 -48.62 20.11 2.17
N GLU A 60 -48.25 20.18 0.89
CA GLU A 60 -47.29 19.27 0.26
C GLU A 60 -45.82 19.67 0.52
N GLY A 61 -45.59 20.77 1.25
CA GLY A 61 -44.23 21.21 1.60
C GLY A 61 -43.42 21.74 0.41
N VAL A 62 -44.08 22.22 -0.66
CA VAL A 62 -43.43 22.92 -1.78
C VAL A 62 -43.13 24.37 -1.40
N LEU A 63 -44.07 24.99 -0.70
CA LEU A 63 -43.94 26.34 -0.16
C LEU A 63 -44.04 26.32 1.36
N LEU A 64 -43.31 27.21 2.04
CA LEU A 64 -43.39 27.40 3.48
C LEU A 64 -43.86 28.81 3.82
N ARG A 65 -44.68 28.90 4.87
CA ARG A 65 -45.16 30.16 5.40
C ARG A 65 -44.25 30.66 6.52
N TYR A 66 -43.82 31.91 6.38
CA TYR A 66 -42.96 32.60 7.34
C TYR A 66 -43.71 33.78 7.96
N ARG A 67 -43.27 34.19 9.14
CA ARG A 67 -43.73 35.43 9.77
C ARG A 67 -42.59 36.43 9.71
N SER A 68 -42.80 37.53 9.00
CA SER A 68 -41.79 38.57 8.87
C SER A 68 -41.62 39.34 10.18
N GLN A 69 -40.52 40.10 10.30
CA GLN A 69 -40.25 40.94 11.47
C GLN A 69 -41.33 42.02 11.68
N SER A 70 -42.06 42.41 10.62
CA SER A 70 -43.19 43.35 10.71
C SER A 70 -44.53 42.67 11.05
N GLY A 71 -44.52 41.37 11.35
CA GLY A 71 -45.70 40.57 11.70
C GLY A 71 -46.54 40.13 10.50
N ARG A 72 -46.14 40.47 9.27
CA ARG A 72 -46.82 40.05 8.04
C ARG A 72 -46.55 38.58 7.75
N GLN A 73 -47.52 37.91 7.12
CA GLN A 73 -47.34 36.54 6.64
C GLN A 73 -46.69 36.58 5.27
N GLU A 74 -45.59 35.86 5.13
CA GLU A 74 -44.82 35.70 3.90
C GLU A 74 -44.79 34.23 3.50
N ILE A 75 -44.49 33.97 2.24
CA ILE A 75 -44.36 32.63 1.69
C ILE A 75 -43.14 32.57 0.77
N GLY A 76 -42.45 31.43 0.77
CA GLY A 76 -41.31 31.17 -0.10
C GLY A 76 -41.19 29.67 -0.37
N PHE A 77 -40.27 29.29 -1.26
CA PHE A 77 -39.96 27.88 -1.47
C PHE A 77 -39.31 27.27 -0.23
N THR A 78 -39.57 25.99 0.00
CA THR A 78 -39.04 25.23 1.15
C THR A 78 -37.52 25.21 1.19
N TYR A 79 -36.87 25.18 0.02
CA TYR A 79 -35.41 25.18 -0.12
C TYR A 79 -34.99 26.18 -1.20
N ASP A 80 -33.89 26.90 -0.96
CA ASP A 80 -33.31 27.86 -1.92
C ASP A 80 -32.95 27.18 -3.25
N LEU A 81 -32.51 25.91 -3.23
CA LEU A 81 -32.23 25.13 -4.44
C LEU A 81 -33.47 25.02 -5.35
N MET A 82 -34.66 24.86 -4.77
CA MET A 82 -35.91 24.80 -5.53
C MET A 82 -36.31 26.18 -6.05
N ALA A 83 -36.13 27.23 -5.25
CA ALA A 83 -36.33 28.61 -5.69
C ALA A 83 -35.41 28.95 -6.87
N GLY A 84 -34.12 28.64 -6.75
CA GLY A 84 -33.13 28.84 -7.80
C GLY A 84 -33.44 28.07 -9.07
N PHE A 85 -33.94 26.84 -8.94
CA PHE A 85 -34.38 26.02 -10.07
C PHE A 85 -35.55 26.68 -10.82
N LYS A 86 -36.60 27.09 -10.11
CA LYS A 86 -37.77 27.73 -10.72
C LYS A 86 -37.45 29.11 -11.29
N ILE A 87 -36.57 29.87 -10.65
CA ILE A 87 -36.06 31.14 -11.19
C ILE A 87 -35.27 30.91 -12.47
N ALA A 88 -34.37 29.91 -12.50
CA ALA A 88 -33.62 29.58 -13.71
C ALA A 88 -34.55 29.13 -14.85
N GLU A 89 -35.58 28.33 -14.56
CA GLU A 89 -36.62 27.95 -15.52
C GLU A 89 -37.38 29.17 -16.06
N TYR A 90 -37.78 30.11 -15.19
CA TYR A 90 -38.38 31.38 -15.58
C TYR A 90 -37.46 32.18 -16.52
N LEU A 91 -36.17 32.33 -16.18
CA LEU A 91 -35.20 33.07 -16.98
C LEU A 91 -34.99 32.45 -18.37
N LEU A 92 -35.10 31.13 -18.49
CA LEU A 92 -34.92 30.40 -19.74
C LEU A 92 -36.15 30.42 -20.66
N LYS A 93 -37.34 30.83 -20.18
CA LYS A 93 -38.54 31.00 -21.03
C LYS A 93 -38.41 32.17 -22.03
N GLY A 94 -37.57 33.17 -21.74
CA GLY A 94 -37.35 34.35 -22.59
C GLY A 94 -36.10 34.26 -23.49
N ASP A 95 -35.69 35.39 -24.07
CA ASP A 95 -34.39 35.51 -24.77
C ASP A 95 -33.23 35.58 -23.75
N PHE A 96 -32.91 34.42 -23.18
CA PHE A 96 -31.89 34.30 -22.13
C PHE A 96 -30.50 34.74 -22.59
N ASN A 97 -30.14 34.49 -23.86
CA ASN A 97 -28.81 34.81 -24.39
C ASN A 97 -28.58 36.32 -24.47
N SER A 98 -29.59 37.09 -24.87
CA SER A 98 -29.50 38.55 -24.80
C SER A 98 -29.54 39.05 -23.36
N TRP A 99 -30.39 38.44 -22.51
CA TRP A 99 -30.53 38.83 -21.11
C TRP A 99 -29.24 38.67 -20.32
N ILE A 100 -28.56 37.53 -20.45
CA ILE A 100 -27.35 37.21 -19.69
C ILE A 100 -26.18 38.14 -20.03
N MET A 101 -26.06 38.57 -21.29
CA MET A 101 -25.03 39.53 -21.71
C MET A 101 -25.16 40.88 -21.00
N GLN A 102 -26.39 41.27 -20.61
CA GLN A 102 -26.67 42.53 -19.95
C GLN A 102 -26.79 42.40 -18.41
N ASN A 103 -27.08 41.21 -17.91
CA ASN A 103 -27.45 40.97 -16.51
C ASN A 103 -26.58 39.90 -15.82
N SER A 104 -25.42 39.55 -16.38
CA SER A 104 -24.52 38.54 -15.81
C SER A 104 -24.16 38.84 -14.36
N ASN A 105 -24.01 40.12 -14.00
CA ASN A 105 -23.76 40.57 -12.63
C ASN A 105 -24.81 40.05 -11.62
N LYS A 106 -26.09 39.90 -12.00
CA LYS A 106 -27.14 39.44 -11.08
C LYS A 106 -26.98 38.00 -10.62
N ILE A 107 -26.33 37.15 -11.42
CA ILE A 107 -26.10 35.74 -11.10
C ILE A 107 -24.68 35.48 -10.57
N GLN A 108 -23.82 36.51 -10.55
CA GLN A 108 -22.48 36.46 -9.98
C GLN A 108 -22.57 36.47 -8.46
N TYR A 109 -22.73 35.30 -7.83
CA TYR A 109 -22.92 35.19 -6.39
C TYR A 109 -21.71 35.66 -5.57
N ASN A 110 -21.93 35.99 -4.29
CA ASN A 110 -20.95 36.58 -3.37
C ASN A 110 -20.44 37.98 -3.77
N GLN A 111 -21.26 38.76 -4.47
CA GLN A 111 -21.00 40.15 -4.79
C GLN A 111 -22.08 41.06 -4.18
N SER A 112 -21.77 42.33 -3.97
CA SER A 112 -22.74 43.30 -3.44
C SER A 112 -23.93 43.53 -4.38
N HIS A 113 -23.74 43.29 -5.67
CA HIS A 113 -24.75 43.43 -6.72
C HIS A 113 -25.46 42.11 -7.09
N SER A 114 -25.17 41.01 -6.38
CA SER A 114 -25.81 39.71 -6.65
C SER A 114 -27.29 39.72 -6.26
N ASN A 115 -28.08 38.92 -6.96
CA ASN A 115 -29.37 38.51 -6.42
C ASN A 115 -29.16 37.62 -5.18
N THR A 116 -30.08 37.69 -4.22
CA THR A 116 -30.09 36.93 -2.97
C THR A 116 -30.11 35.40 -3.17
N LEU A 117 -30.61 34.94 -4.32
CA LEU A 117 -30.65 33.53 -4.76
C LEU A 117 -29.67 33.25 -5.92
N ALA A 118 -28.71 34.15 -6.18
CA ALA A 118 -27.78 34.05 -7.31
C ALA A 118 -27.02 32.72 -7.36
N TYR A 119 -26.62 32.17 -6.21
CA TYR A 119 -25.89 30.90 -6.14
C TYR A 119 -26.74 29.73 -6.66
N ASP A 120 -27.99 29.62 -6.18
CA ASP A 120 -28.92 28.55 -6.53
C ASP A 120 -29.38 28.68 -7.99
N VAL A 121 -29.62 29.91 -8.44
CA VAL A 121 -29.93 30.21 -9.85
C VAL A 121 -28.77 29.84 -10.76
N PHE A 122 -27.54 30.23 -10.40
CA PHE A 122 -26.33 29.90 -11.17
C PHE A 122 -26.17 28.38 -11.31
N ASN A 123 -26.31 27.64 -10.21
CA ASN A 123 -26.21 26.18 -10.23
C ASN A 123 -27.28 25.54 -11.11
N SER A 124 -28.51 26.04 -11.01
CA SER A 124 -29.64 25.51 -11.77
C SER A 124 -29.49 25.80 -13.27
N LEU A 125 -28.95 26.96 -13.63
CA LEU A 125 -28.67 27.31 -15.03
C LEU A 125 -27.65 26.38 -15.69
N VAL A 126 -26.67 25.85 -14.94
CA VAL A 126 -25.68 24.89 -15.49
C VAL A 126 -26.38 23.66 -16.08
N GLY A 127 -27.44 23.16 -15.43
CA GLY A 127 -28.13 21.95 -15.88
C GLY A 127 -29.44 22.16 -16.64
N LEU A 128 -30.05 23.33 -16.53
CA LEU A 128 -31.26 23.66 -17.29
C LEU A 128 -30.95 24.27 -18.65
N TYR A 129 -29.90 25.09 -18.76
CA TYR A 129 -29.57 25.74 -20.03
C TYR A 129 -29.27 24.74 -21.17
N PRO A 130 -28.51 23.64 -20.96
CA PRO A 130 -28.27 22.65 -22.02
C PRO A 130 -29.54 21.92 -22.48
N LYS A 131 -30.58 21.84 -21.63
CA LYS A 131 -31.87 21.22 -21.97
C LYS A 131 -32.70 22.11 -22.89
N SER A 132 -32.69 23.43 -22.66
CA SER A 132 -33.45 24.39 -23.47
C SER A 132 -32.71 24.79 -24.75
N ASN A 133 -31.37 24.71 -24.76
CA ASN A 133 -30.54 25.08 -25.89
C ASN A 133 -29.69 23.89 -26.33
N SER A 134 -30.33 22.94 -27.04
CA SER A 134 -29.65 21.73 -27.51
C SER A 134 -28.37 22.10 -28.26
N ARG A 135 -27.22 21.62 -27.76
CA ARG A 135 -25.83 21.82 -28.24
C ARG A 135 -25.01 22.96 -27.62
N LYS A 136 -25.59 23.83 -26.77
CA LYS A 136 -24.81 24.86 -26.05
C LYS A 136 -24.78 24.60 -24.55
N GLN A 137 -23.76 25.15 -23.90
CA GLN A 137 -23.51 25.00 -22.48
C GLN A 137 -23.45 26.34 -21.80
N PHE A 138 -23.87 26.39 -20.54
CA PHE A 138 -23.97 27.66 -19.82
C PHE A 138 -22.62 28.36 -19.68
N TRP A 139 -21.54 27.59 -19.48
CA TRP A 139 -20.19 28.13 -19.38
C TRP A 139 -19.73 28.90 -20.63
N GLN A 140 -20.28 28.61 -21.81
CA GLN A 140 -19.92 29.30 -23.06
C GLN A 140 -20.43 30.74 -23.12
N LEU A 141 -21.36 31.10 -22.25
CA LEU A 141 -21.94 32.45 -22.15
C LEU A 141 -21.23 33.31 -21.10
N LEU A 142 -20.24 32.76 -20.40
CA LEU A 142 -19.60 33.37 -19.25
C LEU A 142 -18.11 33.59 -19.52
N ASP A 143 -17.54 34.54 -18.78
CA ASP A 143 -16.11 34.88 -18.80
C ASP A 143 -15.48 34.78 -17.40
N GLY A 144 -14.14 34.72 -17.37
CA GLY A 144 -13.34 34.73 -16.16
C GLY A 144 -13.70 33.63 -15.14
N ASP A 145 -13.70 33.98 -13.86
CA ASP A 145 -13.94 33.06 -12.75
C ASP A 145 -15.30 32.34 -12.83
N TYR A 146 -16.34 32.95 -13.40
CA TYR A 146 -17.67 32.33 -13.50
C TYR A 146 -17.76 31.30 -14.63
N ARG A 147 -17.00 31.48 -15.71
CA ARG A 147 -16.82 30.44 -16.73
C ARG A 147 -16.22 29.18 -16.12
N GLU A 148 -15.14 29.34 -15.34
CA GLU A 148 -14.50 28.24 -14.63
C GLU A 148 -15.44 27.54 -13.65
N GLN A 149 -16.22 28.31 -12.88
CA GLN A 149 -17.17 27.76 -11.92
C GLN A 149 -18.31 27.00 -12.59
N ALA A 150 -18.86 27.51 -13.70
CA ALA A 150 -19.87 26.80 -14.50
C ALA A 150 -19.29 25.52 -15.08
N LEU A 151 -18.07 25.56 -15.62
CA LEU A 151 -17.39 24.40 -16.18
C LEU A 151 -17.14 23.32 -15.11
N LEU A 152 -16.69 23.68 -13.91
CA LEU A 152 -16.53 22.73 -12.79
C LEU A 152 -17.84 22.03 -12.43
N LYS A 153 -18.96 22.75 -12.50
CA LYS A 153 -20.29 22.21 -12.17
C LYS A 153 -20.84 21.26 -13.23
N THR A 154 -20.31 21.29 -14.46
CA THR A 154 -20.67 20.29 -15.49
C THR A 154 -20.37 18.85 -15.06
N THR A 155 -19.49 18.64 -14.08
CA THR A 155 -19.24 17.31 -13.47
C THR A 155 -20.44 16.72 -12.74
N GLN A 156 -21.47 17.53 -12.44
CA GLN A 156 -22.70 17.11 -11.77
C GLN A 156 -23.88 16.98 -12.75
N GLU A 157 -23.64 17.16 -14.04
CA GLU A 157 -24.67 17.14 -15.07
C GLU A 157 -25.04 15.74 -15.55
N GLN A 158 -26.18 15.62 -16.23
CA GLN A 158 -26.55 14.37 -16.88
C GLN A 158 -25.58 14.07 -18.02
N ALA A 159 -25.06 12.84 -18.09
CA ALA A 159 -24.09 12.42 -19.11
C ALA A 159 -24.50 12.79 -20.54
N ALA A 160 -25.78 12.60 -20.87
CA ALA A 160 -26.34 12.89 -22.20
C ALA A 160 -26.31 14.38 -22.58
N LEU A 161 -26.16 15.28 -21.59
CA LEU A 161 -26.09 16.72 -21.81
C LEU A 161 -24.66 17.22 -21.96
N ILE A 162 -23.64 16.45 -21.57
CA ILE A 162 -22.24 16.87 -21.64
C ILE A 162 -21.70 16.63 -23.04
N ASN A 163 -21.38 17.71 -23.76
CA ASN A 163 -20.86 17.62 -25.13
C ASN A 163 -19.32 17.48 -25.16
N ARG A 164 -18.79 17.07 -26.31
CA ARG A 164 -17.35 16.91 -26.52
C ARG A 164 -16.55 18.18 -26.24
N GLU A 165 -17.06 19.34 -26.66
CA GLU A 165 -16.41 20.64 -26.44
C GLU A 165 -16.24 20.94 -24.95
N THR A 166 -17.23 20.58 -24.12
CA THR A 166 -17.14 20.73 -22.65
C THR A 166 -16.05 19.85 -22.06
N ILE A 167 -15.95 18.60 -22.53
CA ILE A 167 -14.92 17.66 -22.06
C ILE A 167 -13.53 18.19 -22.43
N GLU A 168 -13.36 18.65 -23.68
CA GLU A 168 -12.11 19.23 -24.18
C GLU A 168 -11.74 20.50 -23.41
N GLN A 169 -12.69 21.43 -23.20
CA GLN A 169 -12.45 22.66 -22.46
C GLN A 169 -12.13 22.37 -20.98
N PHE A 170 -12.84 21.43 -20.35
CA PHE A 170 -12.55 20.99 -18.98
C PHE A 170 -11.12 20.46 -18.90
N GLN A 171 -10.71 19.62 -19.85
CA GLN A 171 -9.35 19.10 -19.94
C GLN A 171 -8.33 20.23 -20.13
N THR A 172 -8.60 21.22 -20.99
CA THR A 172 -7.72 22.38 -21.15
C THR A 172 -7.50 23.13 -19.83
N TYR A 173 -8.56 23.41 -19.07
CA TYR A 173 -8.42 24.07 -17.76
C TYR A 173 -7.71 23.19 -16.73
N LEU A 174 -7.98 21.87 -16.74
CA LEU A 174 -7.29 20.90 -15.89
C LEU A 174 -5.78 20.86 -16.15
N LEU A 175 -5.35 21.08 -17.40
CA LEU A 175 -3.94 21.06 -17.82
C LEU A 175 -3.25 22.42 -17.77
N SER A 176 -3.97 23.52 -17.50
CA SER A 176 -3.41 24.89 -17.57
C SER A 176 -3.63 25.74 -16.32
N SER A 177 -4.52 25.35 -15.39
CA SER A 177 -4.84 26.13 -14.18
C SER A 177 -4.81 25.26 -12.93
N GLU A 178 -3.82 25.51 -12.05
CA GLU A 178 -3.69 24.78 -10.77
C GLU A 178 -4.91 24.97 -9.85
N LYS A 179 -5.47 26.20 -9.82
CA LYS A 179 -6.69 26.56 -9.07
C LYS A 179 -7.89 25.75 -9.55
N PHE A 180 -8.03 25.60 -10.87
CA PHE A 180 -9.10 24.79 -11.46
C PHE A 180 -8.87 23.30 -11.18
N ALA A 181 -7.66 22.79 -11.43
CA ALA A 181 -7.30 21.39 -11.25
C ALA A 181 -7.59 20.91 -9.82
N SER A 182 -7.17 21.68 -8.80
CA SER A 182 -7.42 21.36 -7.39
C SER A 182 -8.92 21.18 -7.07
N LYS A 183 -9.78 22.02 -7.63
CA LYS A 183 -11.25 21.90 -7.46
C LYS A 183 -11.83 20.76 -8.29
N ALA A 184 -11.29 20.54 -9.49
CA ALA A 184 -11.72 19.49 -10.39
C ALA A 184 -11.43 18.10 -9.81
N PHE A 185 -10.27 17.86 -9.22
CA PHE A 185 -9.90 16.57 -8.63
C PHE A 185 -10.89 16.12 -7.54
N ALA A 186 -11.33 17.04 -6.67
CA ALA A 186 -12.34 16.75 -5.67
C ALA A 186 -13.68 16.30 -6.30
N LYS A 187 -14.06 16.89 -7.44
CA LYS A 187 -15.26 16.48 -8.19
C LYS A 187 -15.06 15.14 -8.90
N LEU A 188 -13.92 14.94 -9.55
CA LEU A 188 -13.59 13.68 -10.25
C LEU A 188 -13.50 12.49 -9.30
N LYS A 189 -13.11 12.70 -8.03
CA LYS A 189 -13.19 11.66 -6.98
C LYS A 189 -14.61 11.11 -6.83
N THR A 190 -15.63 11.97 -6.93
CA THR A 190 -17.04 11.56 -6.75
C THR A 190 -17.59 10.79 -7.95
N THR A 191 -17.07 11.03 -9.15
CA THR A 191 -17.53 10.44 -10.41
C THR A 191 -16.64 9.30 -10.91
N ARG A 192 -15.52 9.00 -10.24
CA ARG A 192 -14.52 8.00 -10.66
C ARG A 192 -15.08 6.59 -10.94
N SER A 193 -16.18 6.22 -10.31
CA SER A 193 -16.85 4.91 -10.49
C SER A 193 -18.19 5.00 -11.21
N ALA A 194 -18.51 6.16 -11.81
CA ALA A 194 -19.76 6.35 -12.54
C ALA A 194 -19.68 5.62 -13.89
N TYR A 195 -20.62 4.71 -14.13
CA TYR A 195 -20.67 3.92 -15.35
C TYR A 195 -20.96 4.81 -16.57
N ALA A 196 -20.14 4.68 -17.61
CA ALA A 196 -20.27 5.40 -18.89
C ALA A 196 -20.43 6.93 -18.74
N TYR A 197 -19.78 7.52 -17.73
CA TYR A 197 -19.84 8.96 -17.46
C TYR A 197 -18.66 9.71 -18.11
N PRO A 198 -18.87 10.87 -18.76
CA PRO A 198 -17.81 11.61 -19.45
C PRO A 198 -16.63 12.06 -18.58
N PHE A 199 -16.85 12.23 -17.28
CA PHE A 199 -15.84 12.61 -16.28
C PHE A 199 -15.57 11.47 -15.29
N ASP A 200 -15.45 10.25 -15.79
CA ASP A 200 -15.09 9.06 -15.01
C ASP A 200 -13.57 8.96 -14.78
N ALA A 201 -13.12 7.82 -14.24
CA ALA A 201 -11.69 7.55 -14.04
C ALA A 201 -10.88 7.46 -15.34
N ASN A 202 -11.49 7.09 -16.47
CA ASN A 202 -10.79 7.05 -17.76
C ASN A 202 -10.48 8.46 -18.27
N PHE A 203 -11.40 9.41 -18.06
CA PHE A 203 -11.14 10.83 -18.33
C PHE A 203 -9.96 11.36 -17.50
N LEU A 204 -9.92 11.02 -16.20
CA LEU A 204 -8.82 11.40 -15.32
C LEU A 204 -7.50 10.76 -15.78
N ASP A 205 -7.49 9.45 -16.05
CA ASP A 205 -6.31 8.71 -16.51
C ASP A 205 -5.73 9.32 -17.78
N LYS A 206 -6.56 9.55 -18.81
CA LYS A 206 -6.16 10.22 -20.05
C LYS A 206 -5.57 11.61 -19.78
N SER A 207 -6.17 12.37 -18.86
CA SER A 207 -5.71 13.72 -18.54
C SER A 207 -4.37 13.72 -17.81
N LEU A 208 -4.18 12.83 -16.83
CA LEU A 208 -2.93 12.73 -16.06
C LEU A 208 -1.78 12.18 -16.90
N ARG A 209 -2.03 11.27 -17.86
CA ARG A 209 -1.03 10.80 -18.84
C ARG A 209 -0.51 11.92 -19.73
N ASN A 210 -1.36 12.91 -20.06
CA ASN A 210 -0.98 14.07 -20.88
C ASN A 210 -0.16 15.11 -20.11
N MET A 211 -0.07 15.03 -18.78
CA MET A 211 0.77 15.91 -17.98
C MET A 211 2.23 15.46 -18.00
N SER A 212 3.17 16.40 -18.07
CA SER A 212 4.57 16.11 -17.73
C SER A 212 4.69 15.73 -16.26
N ASN A 213 5.74 15.00 -15.88
CA ASN A 213 5.99 14.65 -14.47
C ASN A 213 6.05 15.89 -13.58
N THR A 214 6.72 16.96 -14.03
CA THR A 214 6.81 18.24 -13.32
C THR A 214 5.42 18.82 -13.03
N TYR A 215 4.58 18.94 -14.06
CA TYR A 215 3.26 19.55 -13.90
C TYR A 215 2.32 18.64 -13.09
N ARG A 216 2.38 17.33 -13.31
CA ARG A 216 1.61 16.33 -12.55
C ARG A 216 1.96 16.39 -11.06
N ASP A 217 3.24 16.53 -10.72
CA ASP A 217 3.65 16.62 -9.32
C ASP A 217 3.21 17.94 -8.65
N LEU A 218 3.35 19.07 -9.35
CA LEU A 218 2.95 20.39 -8.83
C LEU A 218 1.43 20.54 -8.69
N THR A 219 0.64 19.75 -9.43
CA THR A 219 -0.82 19.81 -9.40
C THR A 219 -1.44 18.61 -8.69
N TRP A 220 -1.38 17.43 -9.29
CA TRP A 220 -2.01 16.20 -8.81
C TRP A 220 -1.34 15.64 -7.56
N SER A 221 -0.01 15.41 -7.57
CA SER A 221 0.69 14.85 -6.39
C SER A 221 0.64 15.82 -5.20
N GLU A 222 0.76 17.13 -5.43
CA GLU A 222 0.57 18.14 -4.39
C GLU A 222 -0.86 18.21 -3.87
N TRP A 223 -1.87 18.05 -4.74
CA TRP A 223 -3.26 17.94 -4.31
C TRP A 223 -3.45 16.69 -3.44
N ILE A 224 -2.88 15.54 -3.82
CA ILE A 224 -2.91 14.33 -2.99
C ILE A 224 -2.29 14.60 -1.62
N ARG A 225 -1.08 15.19 -1.57
CA ARG A 225 -0.38 15.48 -0.32
C ARG A 225 -1.18 16.40 0.59
N LYS A 226 -1.79 17.47 0.05
CA LYS A 226 -2.61 18.42 0.82
C LYS A 226 -3.93 17.81 1.31
N ASN A 227 -4.42 16.76 0.67
CA ASN A 227 -5.66 16.06 1.03
C ASN A 227 -5.40 14.64 1.57
N SER A 228 -4.18 14.36 2.05
CA SER A 228 -3.73 13.00 2.38
C SER A 228 -4.63 12.33 3.43
N ARG A 229 -5.12 13.08 4.42
CA ARG A 229 -6.04 12.56 5.44
C ARG A 229 -7.36 12.05 4.86
N GLU A 230 -7.98 12.84 3.97
CA GLU A 230 -9.24 12.44 3.33
C GLU A 230 -9.03 11.25 2.39
N LEU A 231 -7.91 11.22 1.67
CA LEU A 231 -7.55 10.14 0.76
C LEU A 231 -7.16 8.86 1.51
N LYS A 232 -6.53 8.97 2.69
CA LYS A 232 -6.25 7.82 3.56
C LYS A 232 -7.55 7.17 4.04
N ASN A 233 -8.50 7.97 4.56
CA ASN A 233 -9.82 7.46 4.96
C ASN A 233 -10.54 6.76 3.79
N ASP A 234 -10.42 7.32 2.59
CA ASP A 234 -11.00 6.72 1.39
C ASP A 234 -10.36 5.36 1.03
N LEU A 235 -9.03 5.25 1.15
CA LEU A 235 -8.32 3.99 0.97
C LEU A 235 -8.68 2.95 2.03
N GLU A 236 -8.83 3.33 3.30
CA GLU A 236 -9.26 2.43 4.38
C GLU A 236 -10.68 1.89 4.13
N VAL A 237 -11.58 2.74 3.62
CA VAL A 237 -12.93 2.31 3.21
C VAL A 237 -12.86 1.32 2.05
N LEU A 238 -11.99 1.56 1.06
CA LEU A 238 -11.79 0.63 -0.07
C LEU A 238 -11.15 -0.68 0.36
N GLU A 239 -10.16 -0.65 1.25
CA GLU A 239 -9.54 -1.85 1.83
C GLU A 239 -10.60 -2.75 2.46
N LYS A 240 -11.44 -2.18 3.35
CA LYS A 240 -12.51 -2.93 4.01
C LYS A 240 -13.51 -3.48 2.99
N ARG A 241 -13.98 -2.62 2.08
CA ARG A 241 -14.98 -2.97 1.07
C ARG A 241 -14.52 -4.13 0.18
N TRP A 242 -13.29 -4.07 -0.35
CA TRP A 242 -12.78 -5.08 -1.28
C TRP A 242 -12.29 -6.35 -0.57
N SER A 243 -12.03 -6.29 0.74
CA SER A 243 -11.76 -7.48 1.55
C SER A 243 -13.04 -8.28 1.84
N GLU A 244 -14.18 -7.61 2.03
CA GLU A 244 -15.43 -8.24 2.47
C GLU A 244 -16.38 -8.65 1.33
N ILE A 245 -16.31 -7.99 0.17
CA ILE A 245 -17.34 -8.09 -0.89
C ILE A 245 -16.70 -8.55 -2.21
N GLN A 246 -17.43 -9.35 -3.00
CA GLN A 246 -17.06 -9.61 -4.39
C GLN A 246 -17.05 -8.30 -5.20
N ILE A 247 -15.93 -8.00 -5.84
CA ILE A 247 -15.80 -6.81 -6.67
C ILE A 247 -16.44 -7.05 -8.04
N GLY A 248 -17.16 -6.04 -8.53
CA GLY A 248 -17.73 -6.04 -9.88
C GLY A 248 -16.98 -5.12 -10.82
N SER A 249 -17.30 -5.16 -12.11
CA SER A 249 -16.66 -4.34 -13.16
C SER A 249 -16.66 -2.83 -12.90
N ASN A 250 -17.61 -2.33 -12.10
CA ASN A 250 -17.70 -0.92 -11.70
C ASN A 250 -16.56 -0.48 -10.75
N GLU A 251 -15.83 -1.41 -10.14
CA GLU A 251 -14.71 -1.10 -9.24
C GLU A 251 -13.43 -0.72 -10.00
N LYS A 252 -13.30 -1.09 -11.29
CA LYS A 252 -12.14 -0.75 -12.13
C LYS A 252 -11.81 0.75 -12.10
N GLY A 253 -12.84 1.61 -12.16
CA GLY A 253 -12.64 3.06 -12.10
C GLY A 253 -12.04 3.54 -10.76
N ARG A 254 -12.41 2.91 -9.64
CA ARG A 254 -11.79 3.20 -8.34
C ARG A 254 -10.37 2.65 -8.28
N ALA A 255 -10.09 1.49 -8.86
CA ALA A 255 -8.73 0.96 -8.95
C ALA A 255 -7.80 1.86 -9.78
N ILE A 256 -8.27 2.39 -10.92
CA ILE A 256 -7.53 3.39 -11.72
C ILE A 256 -7.27 4.66 -10.88
N TRP A 257 -8.27 5.14 -10.15
CA TRP A 257 -8.09 6.28 -9.24
C TRP A 257 -7.00 6.00 -8.19
N VAL A 258 -7.02 4.83 -7.55
CA VAL A 258 -6.01 4.44 -6.55
C VAL A 258 -4.62 4.30 -7.18
N GLN A 259 -4.51 3.75 -8.40
CA GLN A 259 -3.24 3.68 -9.14
C GLN A 259 -2.61 5.07 -9.33
N TRP A 260 -3.42 6.10 -9.62
CA TRP A 260 -2.92 7.47 -9.72
C TRP A 260 -2.51 8.09 -8.38
N LEU A 261 -2.97 7.57 -7.24
CA LEU A 261 -2.47 8.01 -5.93
C LEU A 261 -1.00 7.63 -5.71
N LEU A 262 -0.47 6.64 -6.44
CA LEU A 262 0.91 6.16 -6.32
C LEU A 262 1.96 7.21 -6.71
N THR A 263 1.59 8.30 -7.40
CA THR A 263 2.50 9.41 -7.72
C THR A 263 2.93 10.19 -6.47
N THR A 264 2.24 10.01 -5.34
CA THR A 264 2.48 10.79 -4.12
C THR A 264 3.87 10.57 -3.53
N ASN A 265 4.41 11.64 -2.94
CA ASN A 265 5.60 11.64 -2.09
C ASN A 265 5.29 11.36 -0.60
N HIS A 266 4.03 11.12 -0.26
CA HIS A 266 3.62 10.69 1.08
C HIS A 266 3.72 9.17 1.18
N ARG A 267 4.74 8.66 1.88
CA ARG A 267 5.09 7.23 1.90
C ARG A 267 3.96 6.35 2.41
N ASP A 268 3.38 6.69 3.56
CA ASP A 268 2.30 5.87 4.15
C ASP A 268 1.06 5.80 3.26
N LEU A 269 0.71 6.89 2.57
CA LEU A 269 -0.43 6.92 1.65
C LEU A 269 -0.14 6.07 0.40
N ARG A 270 1.09 6.10 -0.12
CA ARG A 270 1.51 5.26 -1.24
C ARG A 270 1.54 3.78 -0.88
N ASP A 271 2.01 3.45 0.32
CA ASP A 271 2.02 2.08 0.85
C ASP A 271 0.60 1.56 1.04
N GLN A 272 -0.30 2.37 1.61
CA GLN A 272 -1.72 2.05 1.75
C GLN A 272 -2.40 1.85 0.38
N ALA A 273 -2.11 2.71 -0.60
CA ALA A 273 -2.61 2.53 -1.96
C ALA A 273 -2.09 1.23 -2.59
N THR A 274 -0.82 0.88 -2.36
CA THR A 274 -0.23 -0.40 -2.81
C THR A 274 -0.98 -1.59 -2.21
N LYS A 275 -1.29 -1.56 -0.91
CA LYS A 275 -2.06 -2.61 -0.21
C LYS A 275 -3.45 -2.79 -0.80
N VAL A 276 -4.18 -1.69 -0.97
CA VAL A 276 -5.53 -1.67 -1.53
C VAL A 276 -5.56 -2.23 -2.96
N LEU A 277 -4.55 -1.90 -3.79
CA LEU A 277 -4.41 -2.47 -5.13
C LEU A 277 -4.06 -3.96 -5.11
N SER A 278 -3.25 -4.43 -4.16
CA SER A 278 -2.94 -5.87 -4.00
C SER A 278 -4.20 -6.68 -3.68
N ILE A 279 -5.08 -6.14 -2.83
CA ILE A 279 -6.39 -6.75 -2.55
C ILE A 279 -7.25 -6.82 -3.82
N TYR A 280 -7.33 -5.72 -4.59
CA TYR A 280 -8.03 -5.72 -5.88
C TYR A 280 -7.44 -6.76 -6.85
N ALA A 281 -6.12 -6.85 -6.94
CA ALA A 281 -5.41 -7.77 -7.82
C ALA A 281 -5.70 -9.24 -7.53
N LYS A 282 -5.92 -9.62 -6.26
CA LYS A 282 -6.36 -10.98 -5.91
C LYS A 282 -7.79 -11.27 -6.35
N LYS A 283 -8.67 -10.27 -6.31
CA LYS A 283 -10.10 -10.42 -6.59
C LYS A 283 -10.48 -10.30 -8.06
N ASP A 284 -9.69 -9.60 -8.87
CA ASP A 284 -9.88 -9.47 -10.33
C ASP A 284 -8.50 -9.40 -11.02
N PRO A 285 -7.73 -10.51 -11.01
CA PRO A 285 -6.36 -10.55 -11.51
C PRO A 285 -6.29 -10.22 -12.99
N LYS A 286 -7.27 -10.64 -13.79
CA LYS A 286 -7.29 -10.34 -15.23
C LYS A 286 -7.29 -8.83 -15.50
N THR A 287 -8.25 -8.10 -14.91
CA THR A 287 -8.34 -6.65 -15.11
C THR A 287 -7.12 -5.94 -14.52
N PHE A 288 -6.65 -6.39 -13.35
CA PHE A 288 -5.50 -5.77 -12.70
C PHE A 288 -4.20 -5.96 -13.47
N PHE A 289 -3.93 -7.16 -14.00
CA PHE A 289 -2.74 -7.43 -14.80
C PHE A 289 -2.74 -6.61 -16.10
N GLU A 290 -3.91 -6.40 -16.72
CA GLU A 290 -4.04 -5.44 -17.82
C GLU A 290 -3.69 -4.01 -17.40
N MET A 291 -4.18 -3.57 -16.23
CA MET A 291 -3.84 -2.25 -15.66
C MET A 291 -2.34 -2.12 -15.34
N ALA A 292 -1.70 -3.19 -14.89
CA ALA A 292 -0.27 -3.23 -14.62
C ALA A 292 0.54 -3.02 -15.90
N ILE A 293 0.25 -3.76 -16.98
CA ILE A 293 0.93 -3.53 -18.28
C ILE A 293 0.68 -2.10 -18.79
N ASN A 294 -0.56 -1.60 -18.70
CA ASN A 294 -0.89 -0.24 -19.16
C ASN A 294 -0.23 0.86 -18.29
N SER A 295 0.25 0.53 -17.09
CA SER A 295 0.98 1.46 -16.23
C SER A 295 2.40 1.72 -16.73
N LEU A 296 2.97 0.85 -17.57
CA LEU A 296 4.31 1.02 -18.15
C LEU A 296 4.40 2.24 -19.09
N ASP A 297 3.26 2.72 -19.61
CA ASP A 297 3.14 3.97 -20.38
C ASP A 297 3.14 5.23 -19.49
N ILE A 298 3.07 5.09 -18.15
CA ILE A 298 3.07 6.23 -17.23
C ILE A 298 4.51 6.66 -16.96
N THR A 299 4.79 7.94 -17.21
CA THR A 299 6.14 8.53 -17.17
C THR A 299 6.73 8.71 -15.76
N ASP A 300 5.95 8.50 -14.69
CA ASP A 300 6.38 8.56 -13.29
C ASP A 300 6.63 7.13 -12.78
N PRO A 301 7.90 6.70 -12.60
CA PRO A 301 8.22 5.31 -12.28
C PRO A 301 7.65 4.77 -10.96
N TYR A 302 7.24 5.62 -10.01
CA TYR A 302 6.56 5.14 -8.79
C TYR A 302 5.25 4.41 -9.10
N VAL A 303 4.55 4.79 -10.18
CA VAL A 303 3.27 4.19 -10.54
C VAL A 303 3.43 2.75 -11.04
N PRO A 304 4.22 2.44 -12.09
CA PRO A 304 4.47 1.06 -12.46
C PRO A 304 5.18 0.29 -11.37
N GLU A 305 6.20 0.85 -10.68
CA GLU A 305 6.87 0.16 -9.56
C GLU A 305 5.87 -0.39 -8.54
N ARG A 306 4.97 0.46 -8.03
CA ARG A 306 4.00 0.03 -7.02
C ARG A 306 2.80 -0.74 -7.57
N THR A 307 2.45 -0.56 -8.84
CA THR A 307 1.43 -1.41 -9.48
C THR A 307 1.92 -2.85 -9.63
N PHE A 308 3.17 -3.05 -10.06
CA PHE A 308 3.78 -4.37 -10.15
C PHE A 308 4.11 -4.97 -8.78
N ALA A 309 4.47 -4.14 -7.79
CA ALA A 309 4.56 -4.58 -6.40
C ALA A 309 3.22 -5.18 -5.94
N ALA A 310 2.10 -4.47 -6.17
CA ALA A 310 0.77 -4.96 -5.82
C ALA A 310 0.39 -6.25 -6.58
N ALA A 311 0.74 -6.37 -7.86
CA ALA A 311 0.51 -7.60 -8.63
C ALA A 311 1.29 -8.78 -8.04
N TYR A 312 2.58 -8.58 -7.77
CA TYR A 312 3.44 -9.62 -7.24
C TYR A 312 3.06 -10.01 -5.81
N GLY A 313 2.75 -9.04 -4.95
CA GLY A 313 2.24 -9.27 -3.60
C GLY A 313 0.95 -10.09 -3.59
N ALA A 314 0.03 -9.82 -4.53
CA ALA A 314 -1.20 -10.59 -4.70
C ALA A 314 -0.92 -12.04 -5.11
N ILE A 315 0.02 -12.26 -6.04
CA ILE A 315 0.45 -13.60 -6.47
C ILE A 315 1.04 -14.39 -5.29
N LEU A 316 1.95 -13.76 -4.53
CA LEU A 316 2.64 -14.40 -3.40
C LEU A 316 1.72 -14.68 -2.21
N SER A 317 0.63 -13.91 -2.06
CA SER A 317 -0.26 -13.98 -0.88
C SER A 317 -1.60 -14.64 -1.19
N ALA A 318 -1.74 -15.28 -2.35
CA ALA A 318 -2.97 -15.87 -2.83
C ALA A 318 -3.30 -17.15 -2.04
N ASP A 319 -4.52 -17.22 -1.51
CA ASP A 319 -5.03 -18.46 -0.95
C ASP A 319 -5.31 -19.51 -2.05
N PHE A 320 -5.78 -20.70 -1.68
CA PHE A 320 -6.07 -21.77 -2.65
C PHE A 320 -7.18 -21.43 -3.65
N THR A 321 -8.08 -20.50 -3.32
CA THR A 321 -9.16 -20.03 -4.19
C THR A 321 -8.65 -18.95 -5.14
N ASP A 322 -8.08 -17.88 -4.59
CA ASP A 322 -7.48 -16.77 -5.35
C ASP A 322 -6.39 -17.30 -6.31
N GLY A 323 -5.60 -18.28 -5.86
CA GLY A 323 -4.52 -18.89 -6.64
C GLY A 323 -5.00 -19.57 -7.92
N LYS A 324 -6.22 -20.13 -7.96
CA LYS A 324 -6.78 -20.72 -9.20
C LYS A 324 -7.02 -19.63 -10.26
N GLU A 325 -7.58 -18.51 -9.85
CA GLU A 325 -7.88 -17.40 -10.76
C GLU A 325 -6.60 -16.70 -11.22
N ILE A 326 -5.65 -16.47 -10.31
CA ILE A 326 -4.33 -15.91 -10.63
C ILE A 326 -3.58 -16.82 -11.61
N ASN A 327 -3.48 -18.12 -11.33
CA ASN A 327 -2.75 -19.06 -12.18
C ASN A 327 -3.34 -19.14 -13.60
N SER A 328 -4.66 -18.94 -13.74
CA SER A 328 -5.33 -18.90 -15.05
C SER A 328 -4.96 -17.67 -15.89
N ASN A 329 -4.38 -16.62 -15.29
CA ASN A 329 -4.04 -15.35 -15.95
C ASN A 329 -2.54 -15.02 -15.95
N VAL A 330 -1.76 -15.58 -15.02
CA VAL A 330 -0.36 -15.17 -14.78
C VAL A 330 0.59 -15.47 -15.93
N CYS A 331 0.41 -16.58 -16.66
CA CYS A 331 1.26 -16.92 -17.80
C CYS A 331 1.15 -15.89 -18.94
N ASN A 332 -0.07 -15.48 -19.31
CA ASN A 332 -0.28 -14.42 -20.30
C ASN A 332 0.27 -13.08 -19.81
N PHE A 333 0.11 -12.78 -18.52
CA PHE A 333 0.69 -11.58 -17.93
C PHE A 333 2.23 -11.59 -18.02
N ALA A 334 2.88 -12.70 -17.68
CA ALA A 334 4.33 -12.87 -17.79
C ALA A 334 4.83 -12.74 -19.24
N ILE A 335 4.13 -13.30 -20.24
CA ILE A 335 4.47 -13.10 -21.66
C ILE A 335 4.49 -11.61 -22.00
N ARG A 336 3.43 -10.87 -21.62
CA ARG A 336 3.34 -9.42 -21.89
C ARG A 336 4.45 -8.63 -21.20
N ILE A 337 4.89 -9.04 -20.00
CA ILE A 337 6.05 -8.44 -19.31
C ILE A 337 7.31 -8.68 -20.14
N ILE A 338 7.58 -9.91 -20.57
CA ILE A 338 8.75 -10.26 -21.36
C ILE A 338 8.80 -9.44 -22.65
N GLU A 339 7.70 -9.40 -23.40
CA GLU A 339 7.57 -8.65 -24.65
C GLU A 339 7.76 -7.14 -24.45
N SER A 340 7.20 -6.59 -23.37
CA SER A 340 7.21 -5.14 -23.13
C SER A 340 8.55 -4.64 -22.57
N CYS A 341 9.29 -5.48 -21.84
CA CYS A 341 10.40 -5.04 -20.99
C CYS A 341 11.75 -5.75 -21.24
N PHE A 342 11.76 -6.98 -21.78
CA PHE A 342 12.99 -7.80 -21.87
C PHE A 342 13.43 -8.13 -23.29
N LEU A 343 12.53 -8.19 -24.27
CA LEU A 343 12.93 -8.47 -25.65
C LEU A 343 13.84 -7.36 -26.24
N PRO A 344 14.65 -7.66 -27.27
CA PRO A 344 15.37 -6.63 -28.02
C PRO A 344 14.42 -5.55 -28.54
N ASN A 345 14.78 -4.28 -28.35
CA ASN A 345 13.92 -3.11 -28.66
C ASN A 345 12.61 -3.03 -27.87
N ALA A 346 12.50 -3.73 -26.74
CA ALA A 346 11.38 -3.59 -25.81
C ALA A 346 11.09 -2.10 -25.53
N ARG A 347 9.83 -1.69 -25.71
CA ARG A 347 9.42 -0.28 -25.58
C ARG A 347 9.55 0.25 -24.15
N HIS A 348 9.39 -0.63 -23.18
CA HIS A 348 9.35 -0.30 -21.74
C HIS A 348 10.49 -0.98 -20.98
N PHE A 349 11.66 -1.16 -21.62
CA PHE A 349 12.85 -1.64 -20.93
C PHE A 349 13.19 -0.70 -19.75
N THR A 350 13.78 -1.26 -18.67
CA THR A 350 14.11 -0.45 -17.49
C THR A 350 15.39 -0.89 -16.80
N THR A 351 16.12 0.12 -16.33
CA THR A 351 17.15 0.16 -15.29
C THR A 351 16.81 -0.37 -13.91
N HIS A 352 15.54 -0.22 -13.57
CA HIS A 352 15.11 -0.04 -12.20
C HIS A 352 15.11 -1.37 -11.44
N THR A 353 16.04 -1.54 -10.50
CA THR A 353 16.30 -2.84 -9.85
C THR A 353 15.04 -3.45 -9.22
N ILE A 354 14.29 -2.69 -8.42
CA ILE A 354 13.09 -3.19 -7.72
C ILE A 354 11.95 -3.56 -8.67
N LEU A 355 11.63 -2.69 -9.64
CA LEU A 355 10.61 -2.97 -10.65
C LEU A 355 10.96 -4.22 -11.49
N ARG A 356 12.24 -4.37 -11.87
CA ARG A 356 12.68 -5.56 -12.61
C ARG A 356 12.59 -6.82 -11.76
N GLU A 357 12.88 -6.75 -10.47
CA GLU A 357 12.69 -7.89 -9.56
C GLU A 357 11.22 -8.32 -9.48
N TYR A 358 10.27 -7.38 -9.44
CA TYR A 358 8.85 -7.74 -9.51
C TYR A 358 8.50 -8.45 -10.82
N PHE A 359 9.02 -7.98 -11.96
CA PHE A 359 8.83 -8.66 -13.24
C PHE A 359 9.36 -10.10 -13.21
N LEU A 360 10.60 -10.28 -12.74
CA LEU A 360 11.24 -11.58 -12.69
C LEU A 360 10.53 -12.51 -11.70
N GLY A 361 10.06 -12.00 -10.57
CA GLY A 361 9.25 -12.75 -9.61
C GLY A 361 7.93 -13.26 -10.20
N ILE A 362 7.23 -12.41 -10.96
CA ILE A 362 6.00 -12.79 -11.67
C ILE A 362 6.29 -13.84 -12.75
N ILE A 363 7.37 -13.68 -13.52
CA ILE A 363 7.80 -14.67 -14.53
C ILE A 363 8.17 -15.99 -13.86
N ASN A 364 8.90 -15.94 -12.75
CA ASN A 364 9.29 -17.12 -11.99
C ASN A 364 8.07 -17.88 -11.45
N HIS A 365 7.06 -17.18 -10.93
CA HIS A 365 5.78 -17.79 -10.54
C HIS A 365 5.04 -18.39 -11.74
N ALA A 366 5.01 -17.73 -12.90
CA ALA A 366 4.40 -18.30 -14.10
C ALA A 366 5.06 -19.64 -14.52
N LEU A 367 6.38 -19.79 -14.33
CA LEU A 367 7.10 -21.04 -14.57
C LEU A 367 6.74 -22.16 -13.59
N THR A 368 6.32 -21.84 -12.35
CA THR A 368 5.81 -22.86 -11.41
C THR A 368 4.42 -23.37 -11.84
N VAL A 369 3.64 -22.54 -12.55
CA VAL A 369 2.31 -22.87 -13.05
C VAL A 369 2.38 -23.69 -14.34
N ASP A 370 3.16 -23.24 -15.33
CA ASP A 370 3.38 -23.94 -16.59
C ASP A 370 4.79 -23.63 -17.10
N GLN A 371 5.72 -24.58 -17.04
CA GLN A 371 7.10 -24.37 -17.49
C GLN A 371 7.23 -24.07 -19.00
N ASN A 372 6.21 -24.42 -19.80
CA ASN A 372 6.23 -24.28 -21.26
C ASN A 372 5.44 -23.07 -21.76
N PHE A 373 4.98 -22.18 -20.88
CA PHE A 373 4.17 -21.02 -21.28
C PHE A 373 4.91 -20.06 -22.23
N VAL A 374 6.25 -20.14 -22.27
CA VAL A 374 7.13 -19.29 -23.07
C VAL A 374 8.36 -20.08 -23.53
N SER A 375 9.00 -19.65 -24.63
CA SER A 375 10.19 -20.31 -25.16
C SER A 375 11.45 -20.03 -24.32
N GLN A 376 12.41 -20.96 -24.38
CA GLN A 376 13.72 -20.77 -23.73
C GLN A 376 14.47 -19.54 -24.26
N GLU A 377 14.30 -19.20 -25.55
CA GLU A 377 14.89 -17.99 -26.14
C GLU A 377 14.42 -16.72 -25.41
N TYR A 378 13.12 -16.63 -25.10
CA TYR A 378 12.53 -15.49 -24.39
C TYR A 378 13.00 -15.43 -22.94
N LEU A 379 13.13 -16.58 -22.28
CA LEU A 379 13.69 -16.67 -20.92
C LEU A 379 15.15 -16.23 -20.87
N ASN A 380 15.95 -16.52 -21.90
CA ASN A 380 17.35 -16.09 -21.95
C ASN A 380 17.47 -14.56 -21.96
N TYR A 381 16.50 -13.82 -22.52
CA TYR A 381 16.47 -12.35 -22.45
C TYR A 381 16.13 -11.81 -21.06
N CYS A 382 15.59 -12.64 -20.16
CA CYS A 382 15.27 -12.30 -18.78
C CYS A 382 16.45 -12.50 -17.83
N GLN A 383 17.64 -12.85 -18.33
CA GLN A 383 18.82 -13.10 -17.52
C GLN A 383 19.84 -11.94 -17.63
N LYS A 384 20.50 -11.65 -16.50
CA LYS A 384 21.68 -10.76 -16.46
C LYS A 384 22.73 -11.26 -17.46
N PRO A 385 23.49 -10.38 -18.14
CA PRO A 385 23.65 -8.94 -17.87
C PRO A 385 22.78 -8.00 -18.73
N TYR A 386 21.74 -8.50 -19.42
CA TYR A 386 20.83 -7.69 -20.26
C TYR A 386 21.52 -6.80 -21.32
N LYS A 387 22.65 -7.25 -21.87
CA LYS A 387 23.47 -6.50 -22.87
C LYS A 387 22.70 -6.13 -24.15
N HIS A 388 21.60 -6.81 -24.43
CA HIS A 388 20.72 -6.55 -25.58
C HIS A 388 19.77 -5.38 -25.37
N LEU A 389 19.57 -4.92 -24.12
CA LEU A 389 18.73 -3.77 -23.83
C LEU A 389 19.51 -2.45 -23.97
N PRO A 390 18.86 -1.35 -24.38
CA PRO A 390 19.51 -0.05 -24.48
C PRO A 390 20.00 0.46 -23.12
N ASN A 391 21.00 1.35 -23.16
CA ASN A 391 21.50 2.03 -21.97
C ASN A 391 20.69 3.30 -21.68
N LEU A 392 19.96 3.30 -20.56
CA LEU A 392 19.13 4.44 -20.12
C LEU A 392 19.94 5.73 -19.94
N PHE A 393 21.24 5.62 -19.63
CA PHE A 393 22.09 6.77 -19.30
C PHE A 393 22.89 7.34 -20.47
N GLU A 394 22.80 6.74 -21.67
CA GLU A 394 23.49 7.25 -22.87
C GLU A 394 22.80 8.48 -23.48
N SER A 395 21.48 8.61 -23.30
CA SER A 395 20.67 9.68 -23.90
C SER A 395 20.30 10.80 -22.90
N LEU A 396 21.11 10.99 -21.87
CA LEU A 396 20.89 12.06 -20.89
C LEU A 396 21.06 13.45 -21.50
N PRO A 397 20.29 14.45 -21.02
CA PRO A 397 20.39 15.81 -21.54
C PRO A 397 21.79 16.38 -21.33
N ASP A 398 22.21 17.21 -22.28
CA ASP A 398 23.35 18.09 -22.06
C ASP A 398 22.93 19.26 -21.17
N VAL A 399 23.60 19.41 -20.04
CA VAL A 399 23.21 20.31 -18.94
C VAL A 399 24.46 20.94 -18.37
N SER A 400 24.42 22.26 -18.15
CA SER A 400 25.54 23.02 -17.60
C SER A 400 25.91 22.58 -16.18
N GLU A 401 27.17 22.79 -15.81
CA GLU A 401 27.66 22.46 -14.46
C GLU A 401 26.91 23.23 -13.36
N GLU A 402 26.61 24.50 -13.62
CA GLU A 402 25.90 25.37 -12.68
C GLU A 402 24.53 24.79 -12.34
N ARG A 403 23.82 24.28 -13.35
CA ARG A 403 22.51 23.66 -13.16
C ARG A 403 22.61 22.35 -12.37
N ILE A 404 23.62 21.54 -12.61
CA ILE A 404 23.85 20.30 -11.85
C ILE A 404 24.16 20.61 -10.38
N ILE A 405 24.98 21.64 -10.11
CA ILE A 405 25.32 22.11 -8.76
C ILE A 405 24.07 22.61 -8.03
N GLU A 406 23.22 23.37 -8.71
CA GLU A 406 21.95 23.85 -8.15
C GLU A 406 21.02 22.70 -7.77
N VAL A 407 20.79 21.76 -8.69
CA VAL A 407 19.96 20.57 -8.44
C VAL A 407 20.51 19.76 -7.26
N LYS A 408 21.83 19.53 -7.22
CA LYS A 408 22.49 18.86 -6.08
C LYS A 408 22.17 19.57 -4.77
N LYS A 409 22.37 20.88 -4.72
CA LYS A 409 22.20 21.70 -3.50
C LYS A 409 20.78 21.65 -2.95
N VAL A 410 19.76 21.63 -3.82
CA VAL A 410 18.36 21.64 -3.40
C VAL A 410 17.84 20.23 -3.13
N ALA A 411 18.16 19.27 -4.01
CA ALA A 411 17.56 17.94 -3.93
C ALA A 411 18.27 17.00 -2.94
N LEU A 412 19.60 16.98 -2.91
CA LEU A 412 20.36 15.99 -2.16
C LEU A 412 20.77 16.50 -0.78
N ARG A 413 20.29 15.84 0.27
CA ARG A 413 20.77 16.05 1.66
C ARG A 413 21.95 15.14 1.94
N MET A 414 22.67 15.43 3.04
CA MET A 414 23.91 14.77 3.43
C MET A 414 23.79 13.23 3.41
N ASP A 415 22.79 12.67 4.08
CA ASP A 415 22.68 11.21 4.20
C ASP A 415 22.49 10.51 2.85
N PHE A 416 21.58 11.04 2.03
CA PHE A 416 21.29 10.46 0.72
C PHE A 416 22.49 10.58 -0.23
N ASN A 417 23.14 11.74 -0.23
CA ASN A 417 24.34 11.97 -1.04
C ASN A 417 25.48 11.04 -0.60
N ASN A 418 25.77 11.00 0.70
CA ASN A 418 26.97 10.35 1.22
C ASN A 418 26.82 8.83 1.40
N TYR A 419 25.72 8.38 2.01
CA TYR A 419 25.52 6.99 2.37
C TYR A 419 24.74 6.25 1.29
N THR A 420 23.60 6.78 0.81
CA THR A 420 22.77 6.08 -0.18
C THR A 420 23.47 6.01 -1.54
N ILE A 421 23.78 7.15 -2.18
CA ILE A 421 24.49 7.15 -3.47
C ILE A 421 25.92 6.62 -3.31
N GLY A 422 26.58 6.90 -2.18
CA GLY A 422 27.94 6.45 -1.92
C GLY A 422 28.12 4.93 -1.98
N ARG A 423 27.09 4.16 -1.58
CA ARG A 423 27.07 2.68 -1.65
C ARG A 423 27.04 2.13 -3.09
N LEU A 424 26.83 2.96 -4.10
CA LEU A 424 26.92 2.57 -5.51
C LEU A 424 28.35 2.60 -6.06
N THR A 425 29.33 2.96 -5.23
CA THR A 425 30.74 3.04 -5.62
C THR A 425 31.57 2.14 -4.71
N THR A 426 32.17 1.11 -5.31
CA THR A 426 33.11 0.20 -4.65
C THR A 426 34.33 0.95 -4.13
N ASN A 427 34.90 0.51 -3.01
CA ASN A 427 36.14 1.07 -2.42
C ASN A 427 36.10 2.57 -2.07
N ARG A 428 34.92 3.18 -1.96
CA ARG A 428 34.77 4.57 -1.50
C ARG A 428 34.55 4.61 0.01
N ALA A 429 35.40 5.35 0.72
CA ALA A 429 35.16 5.68 2.13
C ALA A 429 33.99 6.67 2.30
N ASN A 430 33.26 6.57 3.41
CA ASN A 430 32.26 7.58 3.75
C ASN A 430 32.91 8.98 3.78
N TYR A 431 32.21 9.97 3.23
CA TYR A 431 32.64 11.37 3.09
C TYR A 431 33.77 11.62 2.09
N ASP A 432 34.22 10.62 1.33
CA ASP A 432 35.10 10.85 0.19
C ASP A 432 34.28 11.40 -1.00
N ASP A 433 34.18 12.72 -1.09
CA ASP A 433 33.53 13.42 -2.21
C ASP A 433 34.43 13.55 -3.46
N SER A 434 35.70 13.12 -3.37
CA SER A 434 36.71 13.23 -4.43
C SER A 434 36.82 11.98 -5.32
N HIS A 435 36.26 10.85 -4.89
CA HIS A 435 36.30 9.59 -5.63
C HIS A 435 35.70 9.73 -7.05
N PRO A 436 36.47 9.45 -8.13
CA PRO A 436 36.04 9.71 -9.51
C PRO A 436 34.73 9.02 -9.93
N ASP A 437 34.56 7.72 -9.61
CA ASP A 437 33.33 6.99 -9.95
C ASP A 437 32.10 7.54 -9.22
N TYR A 438 32.26 8.01 -7.98
CA TYR A 438 31.16 8.58 -7.21
C TYR A 438 30.77 9.96 -7.74
N ILE A 439 31.73 10.79 -8.13
CA ILE A 439 31.48 12.06 -8.83
C ILE A 439 30.66 11.79 -10.10
N GLN A 440 31.06 10.81 -10.91
CA GLN A 440 30.38 10.47 -12.15
C GLN A 440 28.99 9.87 -11.90
N THR A 441 28.86 8.92 -10.97
CA THR A 441 27.60 8.28 -10.59
C THR A 441 26.58 9.31 -10.11
N ARG A 442 27.00 10.19 -9.18
CA ARG A 442 26.16 11.28 -8.69
C ARG A 442 25.76 12.24 -9.80
N ARG A 443 26.70 12.62 -10.69
CA ARG A 443 26.43 13.48 -11.84
C ARG A 443 25.36 12.87 -12.76
N THR A 444 25.47 11.58 -13.05
CA THR A 444 24.50 10.85 -13.89
C THR A 444 23.12 10.79 -13.25
N ILE A 445 23.04 10.51 -11.94
CA ILE A 445 21.77 10.56 -11.17
C ILE A 445 21.14 11.95 -11.27
N LEU A 446 21.90 13.02 -11.07
CA LEU A 446 21.40 14.40 -11.14
C LEU A 446 20.88 14.75 -12.54
N LYS A 447 21.60 14.36 -13.60
CA LYS A 447 21.13 14.52 -14.99
C LYS A 447 19.85 13.74 -15.27
N ARG A 448 19.73 12.52 -14.73
CA ARG A 448 18.51 11.72 -14.84
C ARG A 448 17.33 12.37 -14.12
N MET A 449 17.54 12.95 -12.94
CA MET A 449 16.50 13.72 -12.25
C MET A 449 15.97 14.90 -13.08
N ILE A 450 16.87 15.62 -13.76
CA ILE A 450 16.49 16.71 -14.67
C ILE A 450 15.69 16.17 -15.86
N GLN A 451 16.14 15.08 -16.48
CA GLN A 451 15.42 14.44 -17.58
C GLN A 451 14.03 13.95 -17.17
N LEU A 452 13.87 13.48 -15.93
CA LEU A 452 12.58 13.08 -15.36
C LEU A 452 11.66 14.27 -15.10
N GLY A 453 12.17 15.51 -15.05
CA GLY A 453 11.40 16.74 -14.87
C GLY A 453 11.62 17.49 -13.55
N TYR A 454 12.65 17.16 -12.77
CA TYR A 454 12.93 17.90 -11.54
C TYR A 454 13.56 19.28 -11.83
N GLU A 455 12.88 20.34 -11.38
CA GLU A 455 13.31 21.73 -11.53
C GLU A 455 13.33 22.43 -10.15
N PRO A 456 14.52 22.72 -9.59
CA PRO A 456 14.68 23.39 -8.29
C PRO A 456 13.79 24.61 -8.08
N GLU A 457 13.65 25.48 -9.08
CA GLU A 457 12.90 26.73 -8.98
C GLU A 457 11.42 26.50 -8.71
N LYS A 458 10.85 25.41 -9.25
CA LYS A 458 9.43 25.06 -9.09
C LYS A 458 9.16 24.32 -7.77
N PHE A 459 10.11 23.51 -7.30
CA PHE A 459 9.91 22.64 -6.13
C PHE A 459 10.49 23.18 -4.82
N GLN A 460 11.48 24.08 -4.84
CA GLN A 460 12.25 24.44 -3.64
C GLN A 460 11.40 24.97 -2.48
N GLU A 461 10.37 25.77 -2.74
CA GLU A 461 9.52 26.33 -1.69
C GLU A 461 8.64 25.24 -1.06
N ILE A 462 8.10 24.33 -1.89
CA ILE A 462 7.34 23.17 -1.42
C ILE A 462 8.24 22.25 -0.59
N ASP A 463 9.45 21.97 -1.08
CA ASP A 463 10.44 21.12 -0.41
C ASP A 463 10.92 21.70 0.92
N ARG A 464 11.06 23.03 1.02
CA ARG A 464 11.34 23.73 2.29
C ARG A 464 10.17 23.58 3.26
N GLY A 465 8.94 23.74 2.79
CA GLY A 465 7.73 23.56 3.60
C GLY A 465 7.55 22.13 4.12
N ILE A 466 7.84 21.12 3.29
CA ILE A 466 7.87 19.71 3.72
C ILE A 466 8.95 19.51 4.78
N GLY A 467 10.16 20.01 4.51
CA GLY A 467 11.30 19.85 5.42
C GLY A 467 11.14 20.54 6.78
N SER A 468 10.42 21.66 6.86
CA SER A 468 10.11 22.32 8.13
C SER A 468 9.01 21.60 8.91
N SER A 469 8.00 21.07 8.20
CA SER A 469 6.88 20.35 8.82
C SER A 469 7.30 19.01 9.42
N SER A 470 8.21 18.29 8.75
CA SER A 470 8.75 17.00 9.24
C SER A 470 9.50 17.09 10.57
N TYR A 471 9.89 18.30 11.00
CA TYR A 471 10.50 18.51 12.32
C TYR A 471 9.47 18.37 13.46
N TYR A 472 8.21 18.72 13.19
CA TYR A 472 7.12 18.73 14.16
C TYR A 472 6.28 17.46 14.17
N ASP A 473 6.14 16.81 13.01
CA ASP A 473 5.34 15.60 12.84
C ASP A 473 6.27 14.44 12.42
N ARG A 474 6.79 13.71 13.42
CA ARG A 474 7.72 12.59 13.20
C ARG A 474 7.02 11.30 12.75
N ASP A 475 5.70 11.23 12.92
CA ASP A 475 4.92 10.02 12.68
C ASP A 475 4.47 9.91 11.20
N VAL A 476 4.61 10.99 10.42
CA VAL A 476 4.22 11.04 9.00
C VAL A 476 5.45 11.18 8.10
N LYS A 477 5.72 10.17 7.26
CA LYS A 477 6.86 10.18 6.34
C LYS A 477 6.49 10.79 4.99
N ILE A 478 6.74 12.10 4.83
CA ILE A 478 6.60 12.82 3.56
C ILE A 478 8.00 13.14 3.00
N ASP A 479 8.32 12.59 1.83
CA ASP A 479 9.56 12.90 1.14
C ASP A 479 9.46 14.22 0.36
N ARG A 480 10.53 15.00 0.35
CA ARG A 480 10.69 16.13 -0.58
C ARG A 480 10.65 15.62 -2.03
N TYR A 481 10.16 16.42 -2.98
CA TYR A 481 10.18 16.05 -4.39
C TYR A 481 11.61 15.80 -4.86
N GLY A 482 12.59 16.61 -4.45
CA GLY A 482 13.99 16.34 -4.75
C GLY A 482 14.40 14.91 -4.36
N LYS A 483 13.95 14.42 -3.19
CA LYS A 483 14.23 13.05 -2.72
C LYS A 483 13.45 11.99 -3.51
N LYS A 484 12.18 12.23 -3.88
CA LYS A 484 11.41 11.36 -4.78
C LYS A 484 12.15 11.10 -6.09
N TYR A 485 12.56 12.17 -6.79
CA TYR A 485 13.27 12.05 -8.06
C TYR A 485 14.65 11.39 -7.88
N SER A 486 15.33 11.65 -6.76
CA SER A 486 16.59 10.98 -6.43
C SER A 486 16.44 9.48 -6.22
N TRP A 487 15.37 9.01 -5.56
CA TRP A 487 15.11 7.57 -5.40
C TRP A 487 14.90 6.86 -6.74
N ILE A 488 14.09 7.46 -7.63
CA ILE A 488 13.83 6.90 -8.96
C ILE A 488 15.15 6.73 -9.73
N ALA A 489 15.94 7.81 -9.83
CA ALA A 489 17.23 7.78 -10.53
C ALA A 489 18.26 6.87 -9.84
N PHE A 490 18.20 6.75 -8.51
CA PHE A 490 19.05 5.85 -7.73
C PHE A 490 18.77 4.37 -8.06
N TYR A 491 17.51 3.93 -8.07
CA TYR A 491 17.19 2.53 -8.38
C TYR A 491 17.50 2.14 -9.83
N GLU A 492 17.34 3.07 -10.77
CA GLU A 492 17.78 2.88 -12.16
C GLU A 492 19.30 2.75 -12.26
N MET A 493 20.04 3.56 -11.50
CA MET A 493 21.51 3.51 -11.46
C MET A 493 22.02 2.25 -10.76
N TYR A 494 21.37 1.85 -9.66
CA TYR A 494 21.67 0.62 -8.92
C TYR A 494 21.60 -0.59 -9.87
N GLY A 495 20.47 -0.77 -10.57
CA GLY A 495 20.30 -1.90 -11.47
C GLY A 495 21.29 -1.87 -12.64
N TRP A 496 21.58 -0.68 -13.20
CA TRP A 496 22.57 -0.55 -14.27
C TRP A 496 24.00 -0.95 -13.85
N LYS A 497 24.40 -0.59 -12.62
CA LYS A 497 25.70 -0.99 -12.05
C LYS A 497 25.71 -2.48 -11.68
N ALA A 498 24.62 -2.99 -11.10
CA ALA A 498 24.50 -4.40 -10.75
C ALA A 498 24.59 -5.32 -11.99
N ASP A 499 23.97 -4.94 -13.10
CA ASP A 499 24.03 -5.67 -14.37
C ASP A 499 25.45 -5.78 -14.97
N ARG A 500 26.37 -4.93 -14.48
CA ARG A 500 27.75 -4.81 -14.97
C ARG A 500 28.78 -5.20 -13.92
N GLU A 501 28.35 -5.78 -12.79
CA GLU A 501 29.24 -6.18 -11.69
C GLU A 501 30.10 -5.00 -11.19
N LEU A 502 29.49 -3.80 -11.16
CA LEU A 502 30.13 -2.55 -10.69
C LEU A 502 29.77 -2.22 -9.23
N LEU A 503 29.17 -3.15 -8.50
CA LEU A 503 28.86 -3.07 -7.08
C LEU A 503 29.76 -4.06 -6.33
N ASP A 504 29.90 -3.89 -5.01
CA ASP A 504 30.62 -4.85 -4.18
C ASP A 504 29.97 -6.25 -4.32
N ASP A 505 30.77 -7.33 -4.36
CA ASP A 505 30.30 -8.70 -4.68
C ASP A 505 29.11 -9.15 -3.82
N TRP A 506 29.12 -8.82 -2.53
CA TRP A 506 28.04 -9.15 -1.60
C TRP A 506 26.72 -8.45 -1.95
N ARG A 507 26.75 -7.27 -2.60
CA ARG A 507 25.55 -6.56 -3.07
C ARG A 507 25.02 -7.06 -4.40
N SER A 508 25.89 -7.61 -5.26
CA SER A 508 25.49 -8.04 -6.60
C SER A 508 24.44 -9.17 -6.59
N ASN A 509 24.32 -9.87 -5.46
CA ASN A 509 23.43 -11.01 -5.24
C ASN A 509 22.31 -10.76 -4.21
N GLU A 510 22.25 -9.59 -3.58
CA GLU A 510 21.21 -9.23 -2.61
C GLU A 510 20.19 -8.26 -3.21
N ARG A 511 18.93 -8.34 -2.76
CA ARG A 511 17.95 -7.28 -3.06
C ARG A 511 18.46 -5.96 -2.49
N CYS A 512 18.23 -4.88 -3.22
CA CYS A 512 18.57 -3.55 -2.74
C CYS A 512 17.91 -3.28 -1.37
N SER A 513 18.74 -3.08 -0.33
CA SER A 513 18.29 -2.86 1.05
C SER A 513 17.39 -1.64 1.23
N ASP A 514 17.40 -0.70 0.28
CA ASP A 514 16.54 0.48 0.32
C ASP A 514 15.08 0.18 -0.12
N VAL A 515 14.78 -1.08 -0.49
CA VAL A 515 13.43 -1.54 -0.85
C VAL A 515 12.40 -0.99 0.13
N SER A 516 11.34 -0.40 -0.42
CA SER A 516 10.52 0.51 0.38
C SER A 516 9.39 -0.18 1.15
N ILE A 517 8.96 -1.36 0.70
CA ILE A 517 7.80 -2.09 1.21
C ILE A 517 7.93 -3.59 0.89
N ASP A 518 7.42 -4.46 1.76
CA ASP A 518 7.11 -5.84 1.41
C ASP A 518 5.66 -5.90 0.88
N PRO A 519 5.45 -6.23 -0.40
CA PRO A 519 4.14 -6.16 -1.04
C PRO A 519 3.16 -7.24 -0.57
N THR A 520 3.60 -8.16 0.29
CA THR A 520 2.78 -9.21 0.89
C THR A 520 2.17 -8.80 2.23
N PHE A 521 2.57 -7.63 2.77
CA PHE A 521 2.03 -7.05 4.01
C PHE A 521 1.94 -8.02 5.20
N PRO A 522 3.05 -8.69 5.57
CA PRO A 522 3.07 -9.60 6.71
C PRO A 522 2.64 -8.90 8.00
N ASN A 523 1.92 -9.62 8.84
CA ASN A 523 1.49 -9.21 10.16
C ASN A 523 2.04 -10.18 11.22
N VAL A 524 2.17 -9.71 12.47
CA VAL A 524 2.49 -10.58 13.62
C VAL A 524 1.53 -10.21 14.73
N THR A 525 0.31 -10.76 14.68
CA THR A 525 -0.73 -10.47 15.67
C THR A 525 -1.07 -11.68 16.56
N ASN A 526 -0.44 -12.83 16.31
CA ASN A 526 -0.76 -14.09 16.95
C ASN A 526 0.13 -14.32 18.18
N SER A 527 -0.27 -13.77 19.33
CA SER A 527 0.40 -14.02 20.61
C SER A 527 -0.13 -15.28 21.30
N TRP A 528 0.75 -16.04 21.95
CA TRP A 528 0.38 -17.20 22.75
C TRP A 528 1.32 -17.37 23.93
N ASN A 529 0.79 -17.36 25.15
CA ASN A 529 1.58 -17.57 26.35
C ASN A 529 1.59 -19.07 26.71
N PRO A 530 2.73 -19.77 26.61
CA PRO A 530 2.83 -21.15 27.05
C PRO A 530 2.65 -21.28 28.57
N ALA A 531 2.08 -22.40 29.01
CA ALA A 531 2.08 -22.77 30.43
C ALA A 531 3.45 -23.40 30.77
N LEU A 532 4.25 -22.69 31.55
CA LEU A 532 5.58 -23.13 31.97
C LEU A 532 5.56 -23.59 33.44
N THR A 533 6.48 -24.50 33.77
CA THR A 533 6.72 -24.89 35.16
C THR A 533 7.50 -23.78 35.85
N ASP A 534 6.98 -23.24 36.97
CA ASP A 534 7.69 -22.21 37.74
C ASP A 534 8.93 -22.80 38.42
N ILE A 535 10.11 -22.41 37.94
CA ILE A 535 11.41 -22.81 38.48
C ILE A 535 12.06 -21.74 39.37
N PHE A 536 11.37 -20.62 39.61
CA PHE A 536 11.83 -19.51 40.45
C PHE A 536 11.30 -19.58 41.88
N THR A 537 10.92 -20.78 42.35
CA THR A 537 10.40 -20.98 43.72
C THR A 537 11.43 -20.58 44.78
N ASP A 538 10.96 -19.92 45.85
CA ASP A 538 11.73 -19.30 46.95
C ASP A 538 12.87 -18.35 46.52
N ALA A 539 12.96 -17.18 47.15
CA ALA A 539 14.05 -16.25 46.88
C ALA A 539 15.39 -16.86 47.39
N PRO A 540 16.44 -16.94 46.56
CA PRO A 540 17.70 -17.50 47.00
C PRO A 540 18.40 -16.56 47.98
N ASN A 541 19.12 -17.12 48.95
CA ASN A 541 19.99 -16.33 49.83
C ASN A 541 21.19 -15.74 49.07
N ASP A 542 21.65 -16.44 48.03
CA ASP A 542 22.69 -16.00 47.11
C ASP A 542 22.26 -16.32 45.66
N ILE A 543 22.15 -15.29 44.82
CA ILE A 543 21.78 -15.46 43.41
C ILE A 543 22.88 -16.17 42.62
N GLY A 544 24.16 -16.04 43.01
CA GLY A 544 25.28 -16.72 42.38
C GLY A 544 25.21 -18.23 42.58
N GLU A 545 24.82 -18.68 43.77
CA GLU A 545 24.54 -20.10 44.04
C GLU A 545 23.37 -20.62 43.18
N TRP A 546 22.32 -19.81 42.98
CA TRP A 546 21.23 -20.20 42.07
C TRP A 546 21.68 -20.25 40.61
N ILE A 547 22.55 -19.33 40.16
CA ILE A 547 23.12 -19.35 38.81
C ILE A 547 23.84 -20.69 38.58
N VAL A 548 24.66 -21.12 39.53
CA VAL A 548 25.47 -22.35 39.42
C VAL A 548 24.63 -23.62 39.61
N ASN A 549 23.80 -23.67 40.65
CA ASN A 549 23.15 -24.89 41.13
C ASN A 549 21.62 -24.90 40.95
N GLY A 550 21.07 -23.90 40.26
CA GLY A 550 19.64 -23.75 40.05
C GLY A 550 19.03 -24.88 39.21
N PRO A 551 17.70 -25.03 39.24
CA PRO A 551 16.99 -26.03 38.45
C PRO A 551 17.22 -25.83 36.95
N THR A 552 17.14 -26.93 36.20
CA THR A 552 17.06 -26.92 34.74
C THR A 552 15.58 -26.93 34.34
N PRO A 553 15.15 -26.04 33.45
CA PRO A 553 13.76 -26.00 33.00
C PRO A 553 13.36 -27.27 32.23
N ASN A 554 12.08 -27.60 32.28
CA ASN A 554 11.49 -28.70 31.51
C ASN A 554 10.53 -28.13 30.46
N TYR A 555 10.93 -28.21 29.19
CA TYR A 555 10.15 -27.72 28.05
C TYR A 555 9.57 -28.84 27.19
N LEU A 556 9.45 -30.07 27.71
CA LEU A 556 8.95 -31.20 26.93
C LEU A 556 7.56 -30.93 26.32
N ASP A 557 6.67 -30.28 27.07
CA ASP A 557 5.33 -29.89 26.62
C ASP A 557 5.34 -28.79 25.53
N LEU A 558 6.48 -28.13 25.30
CA LEU A 558 6.66 -27.20 24.19
C LEU A 558 7.14 -27.90 22.92
N LEU A 559 7.82 -29.05 23.04
CA LEU A 559 8.33 -29.79 21.88
C LEU A 559 7.20 -30.48 21.10
N GLU A 560 6.17 -30.94 21.79
CA GLU A 560 4.91 -31.41 21.21
C GLU A 560 3.72 -30.82 21.98
N THR A 561 2.80 -30.15 21.29
CA THR A 561 1.63 -29.50 21.90
C THR A 561 0.35 -29.68 21.09
N GLN A 562 -0.78 -29.77 21.79
CA GLN A 562 -2.14 -29.77 21.22
C GLN A 562 -2.91 -28.50 21.59
N GLN A 563 -2.22 -27.44 22.04
CA GLN A 563 -2.89 -26.25 22.58
C GLN A 563 -3.44 -25.30 21.49
N PHE A 564 -3.05 -25.47 20.23
CA PHE A 564 -3.48 -24.58 19.13
C PHE A 564 -4.80 -24.99 18.48
N THR A 565 -5.03 -26.29 18.32
CA THR A 565 -6.27 -26.84 17.74
C THR A 565 -6.75 -28.03 18.57
N GLN A 566 -8.04 -28.35 18.51
CA GLN A 566 -8.60 -29.46 19.30
C GLN A 566 -8.18 -30.85 18.78
N THR A 567 -7.74 -30.94 17.52
CA THR A 567 -7.57 -32.19 16.78
C THR A 567 -6.13 -32.49 16.41
N ASP A 568 -5.28 -31.47 16.26
CA ASP A 568 -3.93 -31.64 15.72
C ASP A 568 -2.88 -31.48 16.79
N SER A 569 -1.82 -32.28 16.66
CA SER A 569 -0.60 -32.14 17.45
C SER A 569 0.43 -31.37 16.63
N TRP A 570 1.23 -30.57 17.32
CA TRP A 570 2.16 -29.62 16.74
C TRP A 570 3.55 -29.88 17.27
N ILE A 571 4.51 -30.03 16.37
CA ILE A 571 5.90 -30.37 16.67
C ILE A 571 6.76 -29.13 16.53
N LEU A 572 7.52 -28.79 17.58
CA LEU A 572 8.39 -27.61 17.59
C LEU A 572 9.56 -27.82 16.63
N LEU A 573 9.71 -26.90 15.67
CA LEU A 573 10.85 -26.85 14.76
C LEU A 573 12.00 -26.00 15.31
N ASN A 574 11.67 -24.82 15.85
CA ASN A 574 12.64 -23.88 16.41
C ASN A 574 11.97 -22.98 17.44
N GLY A 575 12.76 -22.49 18.39
CA GLY A 575 12.25 -21.57 19.39
C GLY A 575 13.32 -20.88 20.23
N PHE A 576 12.94 -19.73 20.76
CA PHE A 576 13.67 -19.01 21.81
C PHE A 576 12.70 -18.64 22.91
N LEU A 577 13.12 -18.86 24.16
CA LEU A 577 12.34 -18.51 25.33
C LEU A 577 13.25 -17.90 26.38
N GLU A 578 12.81 -16.80 26.96
CA GLU A 578 13.40 -16.17 28.13
C GLU A 578 12.33 -16.02 29.19
N GLU A 579 12.61 -16.53 30.39
CA GLU A 579 11.74 -16.42 31.54
C GLU A 579 12.49 -15.86 32.76
N GLY A 580 11.79 -15.11 33.60
CA GLY A 580 12.34 -14.44 34.77
C GLY A 580 11.52 -14.68 36.03
N SER A 581 12.14 -14.39 37.17
CA SER A 581 11.46 -14.41 38.46
C SER A 581 10.49 -13.23 38.59
N LYS A 582 9.32 -13.46 39.19
CA LYS A 582 8.39 -12.39 39.58
C LYS A 582 8.82 -11.63 40.83
N ALA A 583 9.72 -12.20 41.63
CA ALA A 583 10.06 -11.72 42.96
C ALA A 583 11.46 -11.08 43.02
N ASP A 584 12.34 -11.39 42.08
CA ASP A 584 13.75 -10.98 42.09
C ASP A 584 14.33 -10.92 40.66
N TYR A 585 15.65 -10.77 40.56
CA TYR A 585 16.37 -10.55 39.29
C TYR A 585 16.90 -11.83 38.64
N ARG A 586 16.43 -13.02 39.03
CA ARG A 586 16.81 -14.27 38.35
C ARG A 586 16.16 -14.33 36.97
N GLU A 587 16.92 -14.82 36.00
CA GLU A 587 16.49 -14.98 34.63
C GLU A 587 17.12 -16.22 34.02
N ILE A 588 16.42 -16.83 33.07
CA ILE A 588 16.93 -17.93 32.27
C ILE A 588 16.48 -17.73 30.83
N PHE A 589 17.38 -17.97 29.89
CA PHE A 589 16.99 -18.10 28.48
C PHE A 589 17.24 -19.53 28.01
N THR A 590 16.57 -19.95 26.94
CA THR A 590 16.77 -21.25 26.30
C THR A 590 16.45 -21.15 24.82
N PHE A 591 17.40 -21.56 23.99
CA PHE A 591 17.17 -21.90 22.60
C PHE A 591 16.72 -23.36 22.50
N MET A 592 15.67 -23.60 21.72
CA MET A 592 15.14 -24.93 21.38
C MET A 592 15.35 -25.13 19.89
N ARG A 593 16.50 -25.69 19.50
CA ARG A 593 16.86 -25.84 18.09
C ARG A 593 16.57 -27.24 17.58
N GLY A 594 15.76 -27.34 16.54
CA GLY A 594 15.51 -28.59 15.82
C GLY A 594 16.47 -28.77 14.64
N PHE A 595 16.84 -30.02 14.35
CA PHE A 595 17.67 -30.38 13.20
C PHE A 595 17.18 -31.68 12.57
N PHE A 596 17.10 -31.73 11.24
CA PHE A 596 16.94 -32.97 10.49
C PHE A 596 18.32 -33.57 10.22
N ILE A 597 18.54 -34.79 10.70
CA ILE A 597 19.85 -35.44 10.72
C ILE A 597 19.79 -36.85 10.11
N SER A 598 20.87 -37.25 9.44
CA SER A 598 21.05 -38.65 9.03
C SER A 598 21.21 -39.53 10.27
N ASN A 599 20.59 -40.73 10.24
CA ASN A 599 20.63 -41.67 11.35
C ASN A 599 22.05 -42.08 11.77
N GLU A 600 23.00 -42.05 10.84
CA GLU A 600 24.41 -42.41 11.10
C GLU A 600 25.16 -41.36 11.92
N HIS A 601 24.67 -40.12 11.99
CA HIS A 601 25.33 -39.01 12.67
C HIS A 601 24.81 -38.76 14.10
N ILE A 602 23.72 -39.43 14.51
CA ILE A 602 23.06 -39.20 15.81
C ILE A 602 24.03 -39.36 16.98
N SER A 603 24.81 -40.45 17.01
CA SER A 603 25.75 -40.72 18.10
C SER A 603 26.86 -39.67 18.15
N THR A 604 27.43 -39.33 17.00
CA THR A 604 28.51 -38.33 16.89
C THR A 604 28.05 -36.96 17.37
N ILE A 605 26.86 -36.51 16.94
CA ILE A 605 26.28 -35.23 17.35
C ILE A 605 26.00 -35.21 18.86
N SER A 606 25.41 -36.29 19.37
CA SER A 606 25.04 -36.39 20.79
C SER A 606 26.29 -36.37 21.67
N ASP A 607 27.31 -37.15 21.32
CA ASP A 607 28.60 -37.15 22.02
C ASP A 607 29.27 -35.77 21.97
N PHE A 608 29.23 -35.07 20.83
CA PHE A 608 29.76 -33.72 20.71
C PHE A 608 29.04 -32.75 21.65
N ILE A 609 27.71 -32.68 21.61
CA ILE A 609 26.91 -31.73 22.39
C ILE A 609 27.08 -31.96 23.90
N LEU A 610 27.19 -33.23 24.33
CA LEU A 610 27.32 -33.58 25.74
C LEU A 610 28.72 -33.31 26.30
N ASN A 611 29.75 -33.33 25.46
CA ASN A 611 31.14 -33.12 25.89
C ASN A 611 31.64 -31.69 25.64
N GLU A 612 31.02 -30.93 24.74
CA GLU A 612 31.41 -29.56 24.43
C GLU A 612 30.84 -28.59 25.47
N ASP A 613 31.70 -27.86 26.18
CA ASP A 613 31.28 -26.92 27.22
C ASP A 613 30.63 -25.66 26.63
N ASP A 614 31.03 -25.25 25.43
CA ASP A 614 30.51 -24.08 24.73
C ASP A 614 29.79 -24.40 23.42
N ILE A 615 28.48 -24.54 23.52
CA ILE A 615 27.57 -24.65 22.37
C ILE A 615 26.84 -23.32 22.09
N SER A 616 27.32 -22.20 22.66
CA SER A 616 26.74 -20.88 22.44
C SER A 616 26.97 -20.45 21.00
N GLY A 617 25.90 -19.97 20.33
CA GLY A 617 25.83 -19.05 19.16
C GLY A 617 26.70 -19.25 17.92
N ILE A 618 27.75 -20.05 17.98
CA ILE A 618 28.90 -20.04 17.08
C ILE A 618 29.39 -21.47 16.83
N THR A 619 29.02 -22.44 17.68
CA THR A 619 29.34 -23.87 17.50
C THR A 619 28.23 -24.61 16.76
N LEU A 620 26.96 -24.33 17.09
CA LEU A 620 25.80 -24.93 16.40
C LEU A 620 25.34 -24.06 15.23
N PRO A 621 24.79 -24.66 14.15
CA PRO A 621 24.36 -23.90 12.99
C PRO A 621 23.24 -22.93 13.35
N GLN A 622 23.37 -21.69 12.89
CA GLN A 622 22.37 -20.64 13.11
C GLN A 622 21.26 -20.75 12.08
N ILE A 623 20.05 -20.36 12.45
CA ILE A 623 18.97 -20.26 11.47
C ILE A 623 19.35 -19.19 10.41
N PRO A 624 19.14 -19.47 9.12
CA PRO A 624 19.36 -18.49 8.07
C PRO A 624 18.53 -17.23 8.24
N GLU A 625 19.17 -16.07 8.34
CA GLU A 625 18.50 -14.78 8.33
C GLU A 625 18.37 -14.25 6.91
N ASN A 626 17.15 -13.94 6.48
CA ASN A 626 16.86 -13.39 5.17
C ASN A 626 16.42 -11.93 5.30
N HIS A 627 17.35 -11.01 5.06
CA HIS A 627 17.04 -9.59 4.98
C HIS A 627 16.47 -9.25 3.60
N TYR A 628 15.39 -8.45 3.60
CA TYR A 628 14.76 -7.88 2.41
C TYR A 628 14.19 -8.88 1.38
N LYS A 629 14.24 -10.20 1.63
CA LYS A 629 13.39 -11.19 0.96
C LYS A 629 11.95 -10.98 1.42
N TYR A 630 10.96 -11.03 0.52
CA TYR A 630 9.57 -10.79 0.91
C TYR A 630 9.02 -12.02 1.65
N ALA A 631 8.09 -11.83 2.59
CA ALA A 631 7.55 -12.91 3.41
C ALA A 631 6.95 -14.04 2.55
N GLY A 632 6.17 -13.68 1.51
CA GLY A 632 5.64 -14.67 0.58
C GLY A 632 6.68 -15.34 -0.33
N GLU A 633 7.90 -14.81 -0.44
CA GLU A 633 9.03 -15.49 -1.11
C GLU A 633 9.72 -16.51 -0.18
N MET A 634 9.51 -16.44 1.14
CA MET A 634 10.15 -17.34 2.10
C MET A 634 9.76 -18.79 1.85
N VAL A 635 8.53 -19.05 1.41
CA VAL A 635 8.03 -20.40 1.11
C VAL A 635 8.42 -20.90 -0.28
N LEU A 636 9.06 -20.07 -1.10
CA LEU A 636 9.41 -20.39 -2.48
C LEU A 636 10.89 -20.77 -2.62
N GLY A 637 11.14 -21.87 -3.32
CA GLY A 637 12.46 -22.19 -3.86
C GLY A 637 12.81 -21.29 -5.05
N ASN A 638 14.11 -21.11 -5.33
CA ASN A 638 14.58 -20.48 -6.58
C ASN A 638 14.66 -21.52 -7.70
N THR A 639 13.49 -21.98 -8.17
CA THR A 639 13.45 -23.13 -9.08
C THR A 639 13.90 -22.78 -10.50
N PHE A 640 13.64 -21.57 -11.00
CA PHE A 640 13.89 -21.24 -12.42
C PHE A 640 14.74 -19.98 -12.64
N LEU A 641 14.44 -18.88 -11.95
CA LEU A 641 15.22 -17.65 -12.01
C LEU A 641 15.84 -17.35 -10.64
N LYS A 642 17.12 -16.99 -10.63
CA LYS A 642 17.79 -16.52 -9.40
C LYS A 642 17.37 -15.08 -9.12
N LEU A 643 16.39 -14.91 -8.24
CA LEU A 643 15.90 -13.59 -7.82
C LEU A 643 16.85 -12.94 -6.81
N ASN A 644 17.20 -13.68 -5.75
CA ASN A 644 18.08 -13.27 -4.65
C ASN A 644 19.05 -14.42 -4.28
N TYR A 645 20.08 -14.12 -3.49
CA TYR A 645 20.92 -15.13 -2.84
C TYR A 645 20.05 -16.06 -1.98
N ASN A 646 20.27 -17.37 -2.09
CA ASN A 646 19.63 -18.36 -1.22
C ASN A 646 20.61 -18.76 -0.13
N VAL A 647 20.13 -18.75 1.10
CA VAL A 647 20.79 -19.48 2.17
C VAL A 647 20.33 -20.94 2.10
N SER A 648 21.29 -21.86 2.03
CA SER A 648 21.02 -23.30 2.03
C SER A 648 20.43 -23.72 3.37
N SER A 649 19.38 -24.55 3.35
CA SER A 649 18.90 -25.23 4.56
C SER A 649 19.86 -26.30 5.06
N ARG A 650 20.78 -26.78 4.22
CA ARG A 650 21.88 -27.68 4.61
C ARG A 650 23.11 -26.89 4.97
N MET A 651 23.57 -27.04 6.21
CA MET A 651 24.72 -26.33 6.78
C MET A 651 25.65 -27.32 7.48
N ASN A 652 26.93 -26.97 7.55
CA ASN A 652 27.90 -27.75 8.32
C ASN A 652 27.46 -27.79 9.79
N PHE A 653 27.47 -28.96 10.41
CA PHE A 653 27.14 -29.13 11.83
C PHE A 653 28.02 -28.28 12.74
N ASP A 654 29.35 -28.31 12.54
CA ASP A 654 30.27 -27.33 13.12
C ASP A 654 30.50 -26.20 12.11
N SER A 655 30.07 -24.98 12.43
CA SER A 655 30.22 -23.83 11.54
C SER A 655 31.66 -23.38 11.32
N TRP A 656 32.63 -23.84 12.12
CA TRP A 656 34.06 -23.55 11.94
C TRP A 656 34.80 -24.60 11.13
N ASP A 657 34.20 -25.77 10.95
CA ASP A 657 34.80 -26.88 10.23
C ASP A 657 34.11 -27.10 8.87
N GLU A 658 34.76 -26.61 7.81
CA GLU A 658 34.29 -26.85 6.43
C GLU A 658 34.26 -28.34 6.04
N SER A 659 34.93 -29.21 6.80
CA SER A 659 34.90 -30.66 6.62
C SER A 659 33.83 -31.38 7.46
N SER A 660 33.11 -30.65 8.31
CA SER A 660 31.97 -31.17 9.07
C SER A 660 30.88 -31.68 8.13
N PHE A 661 30.16 -32.72 8.56
CA PHE A 661 29.00 -33.20 7.82
C PHE A 661 27.87 -32.17 7.82
N LEU A 662 27.01 -32.25 6.80
CA LEU A 662 25.86 -31.37 6.65
C LEU A 662 24.68 -31.86 7.49
N ILE A 663 24.04 -30.94 8.19
CA ILE A 663 22.73 -31.10 8.81
C ILE A 663 21.73 -30.17 8.13
N GLU A 664 20.45 -30.47 8.25
CA GLU A 664 19.39 -29.65 7.68
C GLU A 664 18.63 -28.90 8.79
N VAL A 665 18.61 -27.57 8.70
CA VAL A 665 17.81 -26.73 9.58
C VAL A 665 16.36 -26.65 9.10
N PRO A 666 15.38 -26.70 10.01
CA PRO A 666 13.96 -26.78 9.64
C PRO A 666 13.34 -25.42 9.30
N VAL A 667 13.96 -24.30 9.72
CA VAL A 667 13.42 -22.95 9.58
C VAL A 667 14.47 -21.94 9.09
N GLN A 668 13.97 -20.77 8.67
CA GLN A 668 14.70 -19.57 8.28
C GLN A 668 13.95 -18.34 8.81
N SER A 669 14.68 -17.29 9.17
CA SER A 669 14.12 -16.07 9.74
C SER A 669 13.87 -15.01 8.68
N TYR A 670 12.66 -14.45 8.69
CA TYR A 670 12.27 -13.26 7.94
C TYR A 670 12.71 -12.01 8.70
N SER A 671 13.82 -11.40 8.29
CA SER A 671 14.49 -10.31 9.01
C SER A 671 14.20 -8.94 8.38
N TRP A 672 12.93 -8.53 8.41
CA TRP A 672 12.49 -7.23 7.89
C TRP A 672 12.57 -6.11 8.93
N GLU A 673 13.09 -4.95 8.52
CA GLU A 673 13.23 -3.80 9.42
C GLU A 673 11.96 -2.92 9.41
N SER A 674 11.41 -2.66 10.58
CA SER A 674 10.12 -1.98 10.73
C SER A 674 10.14 -0.50 10.28
N TYR A 675 11.31 0.13 10.17
CA TYR A 675 11.39 1.53 9.76
C TYR A 675 11.04 1.76 8.27
N HIS A 676 10.96 0.71 7.44
CA HIS A 676 10.61 0.85 6.02
C HIS A 676 9.17 1.30 5.83
N SER A 677 8.17 0.75 6.52
CA SER A 677 6.77 1.17 6.32
C SER A 677 5.95 0.98 7.58
N THR A 678 5.11 1.95 7.92
CA THR A 678 4.15 1.85 9.03
C THR A 678 3.16 0.70 8.86
N LEU A 679 3.00 0.17 7.65
CA LEU A 679 2.16 -0.99 7.33
C LEU A 679 2.93 -2.34 7.35
N ASN A 680 4.26 -2.32 7.41
CA ASN A 680 5.13 -3.50 7.46
C ASN A 680 5.99 -3.44 8.71
N GLN A 681 5.38 -3.73 9.87
CA GLN A 681 6.06 -3.78 11.17
C GLN A 681 6.49 -5.19 11.56
N ALA A 682 6.04 -6.21 10.81
CA ALA A 682 6.42 -7.60 11.01
C ALA A 682 7.90 -7.83 10.69
N GLY A 683 8.57 -8.63 11.53
CA GLY A 683 9.96 -9.07 11.39
C GLY A 683 10.27 -10.13 12.44
N GLY A 684 11.33 -10.91 12.23
CA GLY A 684 11.72 -12.03 13.09
C GLY A 684 10.73 -13.20 13.08
N ILE A 685 10.10 -13.46 11.92
CA ILE A 685 9.20 -14.62 11.75
C ILE A 685 10.02 -15.81 11.27
N ASP A 686 9.95 -16.91 12.00
CA ASP A 686 10.61 -18.16 11.63
C ASP A 686 9.69 -19.01 10.75
N PHE A 687 9.89 -18.90 9.44
CA PHE A 687 9.21 -19.73 8.45
C PHE A 687 9.96 -21.05 8.27
N PRO A 688 9.26 -22.17 8.01
CA PRO A 688 9.91 -23.36 7.51
C PRO A 688 10.74 -23.09 6.25
N THR A 689 11.77 -23.90 6.02
CA THR A 689 12.66 -23.72 4.86
C THR A 689 11.91 -23.92 3.54
N PRO A 690 12.39 -23.34 2.42
CA PRO A 690 11.73 -23.48 1.13
C PRO A 690 11.64 -24.95 0.68
N GLU A 691 12.67 -25.76 0.98
CA GLU A 691 12.67 -27.19 0.66
C GLU A 691 11.57 -27.94 1.41
N LEU A 692 11.36 -27.62 2.69
CA LEU A 692 10.28 -28.19 3.50
C LEU A 692 8.92 -27.75 2.97
N CYS A 693 8.76 -26.46 2.67
CA CYS A 693 7.53 -25.91 2.12
C CYS A 693 7.17 -26.56 0.77
N GLU A 694 8.13 -26.72 -0.14
CA GLU A 694 7.92 -27.31 -1.46
C GLU A 694 7.52 -28.79 -1.38
N ARG A 695 8.22 -29.59 -0.56
CA ARG A 695 7.90 -31.02 -0.39
C ARG A 695 6.53 -31.26 0.24
N LEU A 696 6.15 -30.43 1.20
CA LEU A 696 4.87 -30.56 1.91
C LEU A 696 3.73 -29.79 1.25
N GLY A 697 4.00 -28.97 0.24
CA GLY A 697 3.00 -28.17 -0.47
C GLY A 697 2.44 -27.01 0.37
N LEU A 698 3.25 -26.45 1.27
CA LEU A 698 2.86 -25.35 2.14
C LEU A 698 2.76 -24.03 1.37
N LYS A 699 1.78 -23.21 1.74
CA LYS A 699 1.54 -21.91 1.14
C LYS A 699 1.45 -20.80 2.17
N TYR A 700 1.94 -19.64 1.76
CA TYR A 700 1.76 -18.38 2.45
C TYR A 700 0.48 -17.70 1.95
N HIS A 701 -0.30 -17.09 2.85
CA HIS A 701 -1.49 -16.36 2.44
C HIS A 701 -1.75 -15.10 3.28
N ASN A 702 -2.33 -14.08 2.66
CA ASN A 702 -2.95 -12.92 3.33
C ASN A 702 -2.10 -12.21 4.41
N GLY A 703 -0.78 -12.23 4.32
CA GLY A 703 0.07 -11.59 5.34
C GLY A 703 0.20 -12.38 6.65
N ASP A 704 -0.31 -13.61 6.70
CA ASP A 704 -0.33 -14.45 7.90
C ASP A 704 1.07 -15.04 8.17
N PRO A 705 1.59 -14.99 9.42
CA PRO A 705 2.83 -15.68 9.76
C PRO A 705 2.71 -17.21 9.73
N ASP A 706 1.49 -17.74 9.77
CA ASP A 706 1.22 -19.18 9.66
C ASP A 706 1.21 -19.62 8.18
N LEU A 707 1.55 -20.90 7.94
CA LEU A 707 1.51 -21.51 6.60
C LEU A 707 0.42 -22.55 6.51
N TYR A 708 -0.06 -22.79 5.29
CA TYR A 708 -1.28 -23.53 5.04
C TYR A 708 -1.11 -24.60 3.98
N ASP A 709 -1.79 -25.72 4.18
CA ASP A 709 -2.00 -26.76 3.19
C ASP A 709 -3.51 -26.83 2.83
N PRO A 710 -3.95 -27.72 1.93
CA PRO A 710 -5.37 -27.83 1.59
C PRO A 710 -6.29 -28.18 2.77
N ASP A 711 -5.75 -28.75 3.85
CA ASP A 711 -6.50 -29.18 5.05
C ASP A 711 -6.59 -28.08 6.12
N GLY A 712 -5.79 -27.02 6.02
CA GLY A 712 -5.87 -25.85 6.88
C GLY A 712 -4.50 -25.32 7.29
N VAL A 713 -4.38 -24.87 8.54
CA VAL A 713 -3.08 -24.45 9.10
C VAL A 713 -2.16 -25.66 9.16
N ALA A 714 -0.94 -25.49 8.66
CA ALA A 714 0.06 -26.53 8.53
C ALA A 714 1.35 -26.18 9.29
N SER A 715 1.67 -24.89 9.41
CA SER A 715 2.79 -24.37 10.21
C SER A 715 2.31 -23.20 11.04
N ILE A 716 2.78 -23.09 12.29
CA ILE A 716 2.38 -22.05 13.23
C ILE A 716 3.60 -21.29 13.72
N PHE A 717 3.53 -19.95 13.72
CA PHE A 717 4.52 -19.11 14.41
C PHE A 717 3.84 -18.27 15.50
N ARG A 718 4.37 -18.32 16.71
CA ARG A 718 3.83 -17.56 17.85
C ARG A 718 4.92 -16.76 18.53
N THR A 719 4.57 -15.55 18.92
CA THR A 719 5.38 -14.72 19.82
C THR A 719 4.68 -14.61 21.18
N PHE A 720 5.46 -14.37 22.22
CA PHE A 720 4.93 -14.00 23.52
C PHE A 720 5.83 -12.97 24.17
N LYS A 721 5.18 -12.06 24.89
CA LYS A 721 5.83 -11.04 25.69
C LYS A 721 4.88 -10.64 26.81
N SER A 722 5.26 -10.90 28.06
CA SER A 722 4.50 -10.48 29.24
C SER A 722 4.73 -8.99 29.54
N ASP A 723 3.75 -8.31 30.14
CA ASP A 723 3.82 -6.86 30.45
C ASP A 723 5.01 -6.45 31.34
N ASN A 724 5.56 -7.38 32.12
CA ASN A 724 6.70 -7.13 33.01
C ASN A 724 8.05 -7.58 32.41
N ASP A 725 8.09 -7.93 31.12
CA ASP A 725 9.26 -8.53 30.45
C ASP A 725 9.76 -9.83 31.11
N ILE A 726 8.93 -10.46 31.94
CA ILE A 726 9.25 -11.69 32.69
C ILE A 726 9.24 -12.92 31.79
N LEU A 727 8.43 -12.92 30.74
CA LEU A 727 8.38 -14.00 29.76
C LEU A 727 8.40 -13.39 28.37
N GLN A 728 9.38 -13.73 27.56
CA GLN A 728 9.43 -13.32 26.15
C GLN A 728 10.05 -14.40 25.26
N GLY A 729 9.64 -14.45 24.00
CA GLY A 729 10.17 -15.44 23.08
C GLY A 729 9.33 -15.64 21.83
N ASN A 730 9.73 -16.65 21.07
CA ASN A 730 9.06 -17.09 19.86
C ASN A 730 9.17 -18.62 19.70
N LEU A 731 8.18 -19.21 19.04
CA LEU A 731 8.12 -20.65 18.78
C LEU A 731 7.53 -20.88 17.38
N SER A 732 8.17 -21.77 16.62
CA SER A 732 7.77 -22.19 15.28
C SER A 732 7.47 -23.69 15.25
N TYR A 733 6.29 -24.04 14.74
CA TYR A 733 5.72 -25.38 14.80
C TYR A 733 5.31 -25.88 13.41
N LEU A 734 5.39 -27.20 13.22
CA LEU A 734 4.82 -27.92 12.08
C LEU A 734 3.76 -28.92 12.57
N ARG A 735 2.68 -29.08 11.81
CA ARG A 735 1.65 -30.08 12.12
C ARG A 735 2.25 -31.49 12.09
N LYS A 736 1.93 -32.32 13.08
CA LYS A 736 2.61 -33.61 13.34
C LYS A 736 2.55 -34.60 12.17
N ASP A 737 1.42 -34.67 11.47
CA ASP A 737 1.24 -35.50 10.27
C ASP A 737 2.22 -35.11 9.16
N LEU A 738 2.38 -33.81 8.92
CA LEU A 738 3.29 -33.26 7.93
C LEU A 738 4.75 -33.44 8.34
N PHE A 739 5.06 -33.27 9.63
CA PHE A 739 6.37 -33.56 10.19
C PHE A 739 6.77 -35.03 10.01
N GLN A 740 5.89 -35.97 10.36
CA GLN A 740 6.13 -37.40 10.19
C GLN A 740 6.27 -37.78 8.71
N LYS A 741 5.44 -37.19 7.84
CA LYS A 741 5.55 -37.36 6.39
C LYS A 741 6.92 -36.92 5.89
N TYR A 742 7.41 -35.76 6.33
CA TYR A 742 8.72 -35.25 5.93
C TYR A 742 9.85 -36.21 6.32
N LEU A 743 9.88 -36.68 7.58
CA LEU A 743 10.87 -37.64 8.06
C LEU A 743 10.84 -38.95 7.28
N ALA A 744 9.64 -39.45 6.96
CA ALA A 744 9.48 -40.67 6.18
C ALA A 744 9.98 -40.52 4.74
N GLU A 745 9.78 -39.35 4.12
CA GLU A 745 10.22 -39.08 2.75
C GLU A 745 11.72 -38.78 2.63
N THR A 746 12.35 -38.22 3.67
CA THR A 746 13.77 -37.87 3.66
C THR A 746 14.68 -38.91 4.33
N GLU A 747 14.10 -39.91 5.01
CA GLU A 747 14.82 -40.93 5.79
C GLU A 747 15.71 -40.35 6.90
N GLN A 748 15.39 -39.13 7.36
CA GLN A 748 16.08 -38.45 8.45
C GLN A 748 15.42 -38.73 9.81
N THR A 749 16.16 -38.49 10.88
CA THR A 749 15.64 -38.35 12.25
C THR A 749 15.64 -36.87 12.63
N PHE A 750 14.73 -36.45 13.51
CA PHE A 750 14.74 -35.11 14.08
C PHE A 750 15.40 -35.11 15.45
N MET A 751 16.25 -34.13 15.72
CA MET A 751 16.91 -33.91 17.00
C MET A 751 16.61 -32.51 17.51
N TRP A 752 16.24 -32.39 18.78
CA TRP A 752 16.17 -31.14 19.50
C TRP A 752 17.40 -30.97 20.39
N VAL A 753 18.01 -29.80 20.29
CA VAL A 753 19.10 -29.36 21.17
C VAL A 753 18.59 -28.16 21.96
N LEU A 754 18.38 -28.38 23.25
CA LEU A 754 17.93 -27.37 24.19
C LEU A 754 19.11 -26.84 24.96
N TRP A 755 19.32 -25.53 24.91
CA TRP A 755 20.45 -24.89 25.55
C TRP A 755 20.14 -23.44 25.95
N GLY A 756 20.42 -23.09 27.21
CA GLY A 756 20.65 -21.69 27.57
C GLY A 756 21.22 -21.51 28.98
N GLU A 757 21.17 -20.28 29.48
CA GLU A 757 21.91 -19.88 30.68
C GLU A 757 20.96 -19.41 31.78
N ARG A 758 21.29 -19.79 33.02
CA ARG A 758 20.84 -19.08 34.22
C ARG A 758 21.69 -17.83 34.39
N ARG A 759 21.05 -16.67 34.53
CA ARG A 759 21.73 -15.39 34.70
C ARG A 759 20.96 -14.44 35.62
N GLN A 760 21.57 -13.28 35.85
CA GLN A 760 20.92 -12.16 36.52
C GLN A 760 20.45 -11.14 35.48
N ASN A 761 19.20 -10.70 35.59
CA ASN A 761 18.63 -9.62 34.79
C ASN A 761 19.46 -8.32 34.95
N TYR A 762 19.51 -7.48 33.91
CA TYR A 762 20.29 -6.24 33.88
C TYR A 762 19.97 -5.24 35.02
N ASN A 763 18.80 -5.33 35.64
CA ASN A 763 18.41 -4.52 36.80
C ASN A 763 19.02 -5.02 38.12
N GLY A 764 19.63 -6.22 38.12
CA GLY A 764 20.28 -6.80 39.27
C GLY A 764 21.64 -6.15 39.55
N GLY A 765 21.86 -5.73 40.81
CA GLY A 765 23.08 -5.04 41.24
C GLY A 765 24.10 -5.93 41.95
N VAL A 766 24.03 -7.26 41.79
CA VAL A 766 24.93 -8.21 42.47
C VAL A 766 26.07 -8.57 41.53
N GLU A 767 27.31 -8.59 42.03
CA GLU A 767 28.46 -8.99 41.22
C GLU A 767 28.48 -10.53 41.08
N VAL A 768 28.04 -11.04 39.92
CA VAL A 768 27.90 -12.48 39.66
C VAL A 768 28.98 -13.08 38.74
N TYR A 769 29.96 -12.27 38.30
CA TYR A 769 30.91 -12.68 37.26
C TYR A 769 31.80 -13.87 37.66
N GLU A 770 32.15 -13.99 38.95
CA GLU A 770 32.94 -15.12 39.47
C GLU A 770 32.22 -16.47 39.28
N TYR A 771 30.89 -16.47 39.34
CA TYR A 771 30.06 -17.69 39.23
C TYR A 771 29.95 -18.22 37.79
N PHE A 772 30.30 -17.42 36.77
CA PHE A 772 30.34 -17.88 35.39
C PHE A 772 31.60 -18.67 35.02
N ARG A 773 32.64 -18.66 35.87
CA ARG A 773 33.92 -19.34 35.57
C ARG A 773 33.84 -20.86 35.48
N THR A 774 32.83 -21.47 36.10
CA THR A 774 32.69 -22.94 36.16
C THR A 774 31.83 -23.52 35.04
N ASN A 775 31.25 -22.70 34.17
CA ASN A 775 30.28 -23.09 33.12
C ASN A 775 29.02 -23.83 33.62
N GLN A 776 28.86 -24.05 34.92
CA GLN A 776 27.72 -24.76 35.54
C GLN A 776 26.39 -24.00 35.46
N TYR A 777 26.45 -22.72 35.11
CA TYR A 777 25.27 -21.89 34.88
C TYR A 777 24.55 -22.20 33.56
N ARG A 778 25.15 -23.03 32.73
CA ARG A 778 24.62 -23.51 31.45
C ARG A 778 23.79 -24.77 31.67
N HIS A 779 22.66 -24.91 30.96
CA HIS A 779 21.90 -26.16 30.91
C HIS A 779 21.76 -26.65 29.48
N LYS A 780 21.83 -27.97 29.29
CA LYS A 780 21.76 -28.64 27.98
C LYS A 780 20.87 -29.87 28.09
N GLN A 781 20.05 -30.11 27.09
CA GLN A 781 19.23 -31.33 26.97
C GLN A 781 19.14 -31.71 25.50
N VAL A 782 19.21 -33.02 25.21
CA VAL A 782 19.12 -33.53 23.83
C VAL A 782 17.99 -34.52 23.72
N TYR A 783 17.10 -34.29 22.76
CA TYR A 783 15.97 -35.17 22.46
C TYR A 783 15.99 -35.60 21.01
N ILE A 784 15.47 -36.78 20.71
CA ILE A 784 15.27 -37.26 19.34
C ILE A 784 13.84 -37.76 19.14
N TRP A 785 13.37 -37.66 17.90
CA TRP A 785 12.14 -38.31 17.47
C TRP A 785 12.40 -39.77 17.13
N LYS A 786 11.76 -40.70 17.85
CA LYS A 786 11.92 -42.14 17.62
C LYS A 786 10.65 -42.89 17.95
N ASN A 787 10.20 -43.76 17.03
CA ASN A 787 8.99 -44.59 17.20
C ASN A 787 7.75 -43.77 17.63
N ASP A 788 7.52 -42.64 16.97
CA ASP A 788 6.43 -41.70 17.25
C ASP A 788 6.43 -41.07 18.66
N GLN A 789 7.61 -41.02 19.29
CA GLN A 789 7.81 -40.46 20.62
C GLN A 789 9.07 -39.58 20.67
N ILE A 790 9.06 -38.62 21.59
CA ILE A 790 10.24 -37.83 21.94
C ILE A 790 11.03 -38.60 23.00
N VAL A 791 12.29 -38.89 22.70
CA VAL A 791 13.19 -39.67 23.57
C VAL A 791 14.39 -38.80 23.95
N ARG A 792 14.65 -38.70 25.25
CA ARG A 792 15.84 -38.00 25.79
C ARG A 792 17.08 -38.88 25.66
N LEU A 793 18.21 -38.29 25.26
CA LEU A 793 19.48 -39.01 25.05
C LEU A 793 20.54 -38.81 26.15
N ASP A 794 20.38 -37.78 26.98
CA ASP A 794 21.30 -37.42 28.07
C ASP A 794 20.90 -37.95 29.45
#